data_AF-A5N0E6-F1
#
_entry.id   AF-A5N0E6-F1
#
_cell.length_a   1.000
_cell.length_b   1.000
_cell.length_c   1.000
_cell.angle_alpha   90.00
_cell.angle_beta   90.00
_cell.angle_gamma   90.00
#
_symmetry.space_group_name_H-M   'P 1'
#
loop_
_entity.id
_entity.type
_entity.pdbx_description
1 polymer ?
#
loop_
_entity_poly.entity_id
_entity_poly.type
_entity_poly.pdbx_seq_one_letter_code
_entity_poly.pdbx_strand_id
1 'polypeptide(L)'
;MKLKKRIVALLIIIAIFINIAGIPAMAAQDEKTIYINSVQDLVKLSNDCSLDTYSQGKMVYLKRDLDVSNSKFAAIPTFGGTFNGGGHTISGLKITKAGSVQGVFRYIQSSGKVINLNVSGIIQPSGSKQELGGIAGINYGEILNCSFSGSIVGSKSVGGIAGVNETTGTIKGCSSSATVTSDRWAGGITGKNLGSVFYSTNKGKVNAVYTQKRTPNTTVDSKNSNSDILPKFGVGTDASRNQTSETGTGDLLNEPGSYMDAGGIAGHSSGIIQYCKNSGEIGYPHVGYNVGGIAGRQNGYLTNSSNQGEIQGRKNIGGIVGQMEPNLSLQYSEDTFQKVGSHLQKMSGLFDNLLDDVHGSSNSISNQITDTMKAIDSALVTTNTLAHQTTDLISEGSESINNSSERITNSLAKSEQVFEQLENAADNMSIAAKNAADGFENLRGSSSKAAEAMEDLSDAFDKFGDGADKLQDASDKVVEAFDKLIVAPNEDERKAALEDLQNALASAQSASQEMNSALQNAVTALQKIREEDPEAYDELNQALADLSSGTTKLITAFSQISADLSVVISNSLPSIDLDGFASGMASALESFNEAVDNVTEGFEKISDAFNEMYKASNDLGEGLGSFKDASNNLSSALANLSDASAKMEQIISELTEEPIIQLPVPDESYSNHLDQLYDSLSEITSGIETINNLAADAGTVVTNDLKAITAEMNNIGEELASSNEQKEDANLFQDISDKELADAKEGKVAFSENTGVVSGDVSAGGIAGSMSIFYEFDRENDVLNPQTTGTKSLNFAYKTRAVIYQSYNRGEITTKKNCAGGIAGEADLGTVYGCQNYGNIKSTDGNYAGGIAGSSLSTIRLSYALTEISGKSYVGGIAGSGENIDNCYAFIRINSDGEHLGSIAGAGDGNITDNYFVKNQWNGVDGISYSGKVVPQEYNNFIMAEDMPTEFKNLKLRFLVDGKEIAVIPFHYGEAISTKILPEIKPKSGYSAKWPDYDYSNLTFNETFEAEYDPLVTAIASKQTRGKPARPILIAESSFEKGAVINLSKAETKSKMISVNDQSILESWKVTVNGLHDGNAREIKFRYLAPETSGKIHIWVKKDSGWEEEAYKADGSYLIFTMEPQGVFTVTMQPNIFLKYLVVWIALASLLILIAVFFLMYRRGKLLPVQAYLKKLFKKIGKRS
;
A
#
# COMPACT_ATOMS: atom_id res chain seq x y z
N MET A 1 -97.95 -12.13 3.68
CA MET A 1 -97.46 -13.15 4.65
C MET A 1 -96.73 -14.36 4.05
N LYS A 2 -96.34 -14.36 2.75
CA LYS A 2 -95.50 -15.42 2.13
C LYS A 2 -94.04 -15.00 1.85
N LEU A 3 -93.66 -13.73 2.06
CA LEU A 3 -92.27 -13.25 1.91
C LEU A 3 -91.40 -13.48 3.16
N LYS A 4 -91.98 -13.50 4.37
CA LYS A 4 -91.24 -13.73 5.63
C LYS A 4 -90.76 -15.18 5.83
N LYS A 5 -91.37 -16.19 5.18
CA LYS A 5 -90.91 -17.60 5.29
C LYS A 5 -89.78 -17.97 4.32
N ARG A 6 -89.55 -17.20 3.25
CA ARG A 6 -88.40 -17.42 2.34
C ARG A 6 -87.11 -16.75 2.85
N ILE A 7 -87.21 -15.65 3.59
CA ILE A 7 -86.05 -14.98 4.21
C ILE A 7 -85.47 -15.81 5.36
N VAL A 8 -86.31 -16.49 6.16
CA VAL A 8 -85.83 -17.37 7.25
C VAL A 8 -85.17 -18.65 6.71
N ALA A 9 -85.66 -19.22 5.60
CA ALA A 9 -85.00 -20.36 4.96
C ALA A 9 -83.66 -19.96 4.28
N LEU A 10 -83.55 -18.75 3.72
CA LEU A 10 -82.29 -18.24 3.15
C LEU A 10 -81.25 -17.94 4.25
N LEU A 11 -81.68 -17.43 5.41
CA LEU A 11 -80.78 -17.17 6.56
C LEU A 11 -80.27 -18.47 7.21
N ILE A 12 -81.05 -19.55 7.22
CA ILE A 12 -80.60 -20.85 7.73
C ILE A 12 -79.60 -21.52 6.76
N ILE A 13 -79.78 -21.37 5.44
CA ILE A 13 -78.83 -21.89 4.44
C ILE A 13 -77.51 -21.08 4.45
N ILE A 14 -77.57 -19.76 4.65
CA ILE A 14 -76.36 -18.91 4.80
C ILE A 14 -75.63 -19.21 6.12
N ALA A 15 -76.35 -19.50 7.22
CA ALA A 15 -75.72 -19.88 8.49
C ALA A 15 -75.05 -21.27 8.47
N ILE A 16 -75.54 -22.20 7.63
CA ILE A 16 -74.93 -23.52 7.44
C ILE A 16 -73.73 -23.44 6.46
N PHE A 17 -73.75 -22.55 5.46
CA PHE A 17 -72.59 -22.36 4.57
C PHE A 17 -71.43 -21.57 5.18
N ILE A 18 -71.69 -20.68 6.15
CA ILE A 18 -70.63 -19.92 6.84
C ILE A 18 -69.87 -20.78 7.88
N ASN A 19 -70.40 -21.96 8.26
CA ASN A 19 -69.72 -22.87 9.20
C ASN A 19 -68.96 -24.05 8.54
N ILE A 20 -68.87 -24.13 7.20
CA ILE A 20 -68.18 -25.25 6.50
C ILE A 20 -67.06 -24.78 5.53
N ALA A 21 -66.86 -23.47 5.35
CA ALA A 21 -65.77 -22.94 4.52
C ALA A 21 -64.88 -21.98 5.32
N GLY A 22 -64.06 -22.54 6.22
CA GLY A 22 -63.17 -21.73 7.06
C GLY A 22 -62.44 -22.50 8.16
N ILE A 23 -62.10 -23.77 7.93
CA ILE A 23 -61.01 -24.40 8.66
C ILE A 23 -59.88 -24.53 7.65
N PRO A 24 -58.94 -23.57 7.54
CA PRO A 24 -57.57 -23.99 7.31
C PRO A 24 -57.29 -24.95 8.46
N ALA A 25 -57.00 -26.20 8.13
CA ALA A 25 -56.47 -27.16 9.08
C ALA A 25 -55.42 -26.41 9.91
N MET A 26 -55.65 -26.32 11.22
CA MET A 26 -54.56 -26.13 12.17
C MET A 26 -53.64 -27.32 11.94
N ALA A 27 -52.71 -27.16 10.99
CA ALA A 27 -51.41 -27.79 11.14
C ALA A 27 -50.94 -27.29 12.50
N ALA A 28 -50.80 -28.22 13.44
CA ALA A 28 -50.09 -27.95 14.68
C ALA A 28 -48.81 -27.23 14.26
N GLN A 29 -48.69 -25.95 14.63
CA GLN A 29 -47.41 -25.27 14.52
C GLN A 29 -46.50 -26.04 15.46
N ASP A 30 -45.62 -26.84 14.88
CA ASP A 30 -44.51 -27.43 15.59
C ASP A 30 -43.81 -26.25 16.30
N GLU A 31 -43.85 -26.17 17.63
CA GLU A 31 -43.27 -25.06 18.42
C GLU A 31 -41.78 -24.83 18.09
N LYS A 32 -41.17 -25.82 17.43
CA LYS A 32 -39.81 -25.80 16.91
C LYS A 32 -39.65 -25.07 15.58
N THR A 33 -40.69 -24.68 14.85
CA THR A 33 -40.57 -24.04 13.51
C THR A 33 -41.19 -22.63 13.45
N ILE A 34 -40.40 -21.64 13.02
CA ILE A 34 -40.79 -20.23 12.89
C ILE A 34 -40.72 -19.82 11.41
N TYR A 35 -41.74 -19.10 10.94
CA TYR A 35 -41.80 -18.55 9.58
C TYR A 35 -41.81 -17.02 9.60
N ILE A 36 -40.83 -16.40 8.94
CA ILE A 36 -40.73 -14.95 8.80
C ILE A 36 -41.34 -14.55 7.46
N ASN A 37 -42.52 -13.92 7.50
CA ASN A 37 -43.25 -13.44 6.32
C ASN A 37 -43.24 -11.92 6.20
N SER A 38 -42.83 -11.21 7.24
CA SER A 38 -42.83 -9.76 7.32
C SER A 38 -41.68 -9.23 8.18
N VAL A 39 -41.40 -7.93 8.06
CA VAL A 39 -40.41 -7.25 8.91
C VAL A 39 -40.82 -7.33 10.40
N GLN A 40 -42.11 -7.28 10.71
CA GLN A 40 -42.62 -7.43 12.07
C GLN A 40 -42.33 -8.80 12.66
N ASP A 41 -42.39 -9.88 11.86
CA ASP A 41 -42.02 -11.22 12.32
C ASP A 41 -40.52 -11.29 12.67
N LEU A 42 -39.67 -10.64 11.87
CA LEU A 42 -38.24 -10.55 12.13
C LEU A 42 -37.92 -9.74 13.40
N VAL A 43 -38.62 -8.62 13.61
CA VAL A 43 -38.51 -7.83 14.86
C VAL A 43 -38.97 -8.65 16.06
N LYS A 44 -40.04 -9.43 15.93
CA LYS A 44 -40.50 -10.32 17.00
C LYS A 44 -39.45 -11.37 17.35
N LEU A 45 -38.87 -12.04 16.35
CA LEU A 45 -37.80 -13.01 16.56
C LEU A 45 -36.62 -12.38 17.31
N SER A 46 -36.20 -11.17 16.89
CA SER A 46 -35.13 -10.41 17.55
C SER A 46 -35.43 -10.16 19.03
N ASN A 47 -36.65 -9.73 19.38
CA ASN A 47 -37.04 -9.51 20.77
C ASN A 47 -37.07 -10.80 21.59
N ASP A 48 -37.61 -11.88 21.04
CA ASP A 48 -37.71 -13.17 21.75
C ASP A 48 -36.31 -13.80 21.97
N CYS A 49 -35.37 -13.57 21.05
CA CYS A 49 -33.96 -13.98 21.13
C CYS A 49 -33.12 -13.10 22.08
N SER A 50 -33.76 -12.27 22.91
CA SER A 50 -33.10 -11.67 24.07
C SER A 50 -32.81 -12.69 25.18
N LEU A 51 -33.53 -13.82 25.18
CA LEU A 51 -33.21 -15.01 25.98
C LEU A 51 -32.38 -15.97 25.13
N ASP A 52 -31.19 -16.32 25.60
CA ASP A 52 -30.21 -17.18 24.91
C ASP A 52 -30.74 -18.58 24.57
N THR A 53 -31.56 -19.16 25.43
CA THR A 53 -32.17 -20.48 25.25
C THR A 53 -33.35 -20.49 24.28
N TYR A 54 -33.94 -19.34 23.94
CA TYR A 54 -35.21 -19.30 23.20
C TYR A 54 -35.12 -19.91 21.80
N SER A 55 -34.01 -19.67 21.09
CA SER A 55 -33.84 -20.12 19.70
C SER A 55 -33.25 -21.53 19.58
N GLN A 56 -32.73 -22.10 20.68
CA GLN A 56 -32.06 -23.39 20.66
C GLN A 56 -32.99 -24.50 20.17
N GLY A 57 -32.52 -25.27 19.19
CA GLY A 57 -33.29 -26.36 18.58
C GLY A 57 -34.47 -25.93 17.69
N LYS A 58 -34.63 -24.62 17.42
CA LYS A 58 -35.67 -24.11 16.51
C LYS A 58 -35.18 -23.94 15.07
N MET A 59 -36.09 -24.14 14.12
CA MET A 59 -35.91 -23.89 12.68
C MET A 59 -36.64 -22.62 12.28
N VAL A 60 -35.91 -21.60 11.81
CA VAL A 60 -36.46 -20.33 11.31
C VAL A 60 -36.34 -20.29 9.79
N TYR A 61 -37.42 -19.98 9.09
CA TYR A 61 -37.44 -19.85 7.63
C TYR A 61 -37.84 -18.43 7.21
N LEU A 62 -36.97 -17.79 6.44
CA LEU A 62 -37.31 -16.58 5.70
C LEU A 62 -38.10 -16.98 4.44
N LYS A 63 -39.26 -16.37 4.20
CA LYS A 63 -40.17 -16.77 3.10
C LYS A 63 -40.25 -15.76 1.95
N ARG A 64 -39.60 -14.61 2.08
CA ARG A 64 -39.52 -13.55 1.08
C ARG A 64 -38.39 -12.59 1.41
N ASP A 65 -38.04 -11.76 0.45
CA ASP A 65 -37.13 -10.63 0.69
C ASP A 65 -37.79 -9.60 1.61
N LEU A 66 -37.00 -8.99 2.48
CA LEU A 66 -37.45 -8.01 3.48
C LEU A 66 -36.61 -6.74 3.39
N ASP A 67 -37.29 -5.59 3.29
CA ASP A 67 -36.67 -4.27 3.42
C ASP A 67 -36.90 -3.72 4.84
N VAL A 68 -35.81 -3.57 5.60
CA VAL A 68 -35.85 -3.13 7.00
C VAL A 68 -35.54 -1.64 7.20
N SER A 69 -35.36 -0.87 6.12
CA SER A 69 -34.96 0.55 6.14
C SER A 69 -35.85 1.45 7.00
N ASN A 70 -37.15 1.15 7.07
CA ASN A 70 -38.15 1.91 7.83
C ASN A 70 -38.62 1.17 9.10
N SER A 71 -37.78 0.29 9.65
CA SER A 71 -38.13 -0.55 10.79
C SER A 71 -37.30 -0.24 12.03
N LYS A 72 -37.71 -0.80 13.17
CA LYS A 72 -36.93 -0.79 14.43
C LYS A 72 -35.97 -1.99 14.54
N PHE A 73 -35.84 -2.81 13.50
CA PHE A 73 -34.94 -3.95 13.52
C PHE A 73 -33.50 -3.45 13.54
N ALA A 74 -32.73 -3.87 14.55
CA ALA A 74 -31.31 -3.54 14.67
C ALA A 74 -30.44 -4.80 14.55
N ALA A 75 -30.68 -5.79 15.43
CA ALA A 75 -29.96 -7.06 15.44
C ALA A 75 -30.77 -8.15 16.17
N ILE A 76 -30.43 -9.41 15.98
CA ILE A 76 -30.84 -10.55 16.81
C ILE A 76 -29.76 -10.74 17.90
N PRO A 77 -30.07 -10.53 19.19
CA PRO A 77 -29.04 -10.51 20.24
C PRO A 77 -28.22 -11.79 20.37
N THR A 78 -28.86 -12.96 20.29
CA THR A 78 -28.18 -14.26 20.35
C THR A 78 -29.02 -15.33 19.67
N PHE A 79 -28.37 -16.28 18.97
CA PHE A 79 -29.08 -17.28 18.19
C PHE A 79 -28.40 -18.66 18.24
N GLY A 80 -29.13 -19.68 18.70
CA GLY A 80 -28.71 -21.09 18.80
C GLY A 80 -29.59 -22.07 18.01
N GLY A 81 -30.46 -21.56 17.14
CA GLY A 81 -31.30 -22.37 16.24
C GLY A 81 -30.70 -22.50 14.84
N THR A 82 -31.49 -22.95 13.87
CA THR A 82 -31.14 -22.88 12.44
C THR A 82 -31.97 -21.81 11.73
N PHE A 83 -31.34 -20.77 11.23
CA PHE A 83 -31.93 -19.73 10.40
C PHE A 83 -31.67 -20.03 8.93
N ASN A 84 -32.72 -20.44 8.21
CA ASN A 84 -32.66 -20.68 6.77
C ASN A 84 -33.25 -19.48 6.01
N GLY A 85 -32.37 -18.70 5.39
CA GLY A 85 -32.71 -17.56 4.55
C GLY A 85 -33.40 -17.96 3.24
N GLY A 86 -33.29 -19.22 2.79
CA GLY A 86 -33.93 -19.70 1.57
C GLY A 86 -33.47 -19.01 0.28
N GLY A 87 -32.33 -18.31 0.30
CA GLY A 87 -31.83 -17.45 -0.78
C GLY A 87 -32.43 -16.04 -0.80
N HIS A 88 -33.29 -15.71 0.16
CA HIS A 88 -33.91 -14.39 0.27
C HIS A 88 -32.95 -13.34 0.85
N THR A 89 -33.31 -12.08 0.59
CA THR A 89 -32.49 -10.91 0.96
C THR A 89 -33.12 -10.10 2.08
N ILE A 90 -32.32 -9.70 3.07
CA ILE A 90 -32.64 -8.65 4.04
C ILE A 90 -31.91 -7.37 3.61
N SER A 91 -32.64 -6.38 3.10
CA SER A 91 -32.09 -5.12 2.58
C SER A 91 -32.37 -3.93 3.49
N GLY A 92 -31.57 -2.87 3.36
CA GLY A 92 -31.76 -1.63 4.11
C GLY A 92 -31.36 -1.71 5.59
N LEU A 93 -30.54 -2.70 5.98
CA LEU A 93 -30.02 -2.80 7.34
C LEU A 93 -29.17 -1.57 7.67
N LYS A 94 -29.41 -0.94 8.83
CA LYS A 94 -28.62 0.20 9.30
C LYS A 94 -28.32 0.06 10.79
N ILE A 95 -27.07 -0.18 11.12
CA ILE A 95 -26.58 -0.27 12.50
C ILE A 95 -25.66 0.91 12.76
N THR A 96 -26.15 1.92 13.48
CA THR A 96 -25.38 3.15 13.82
C THR A 96 -25.35 3.45 15.31
N LYS A 97 -26.02 2.64 16.14
CA LYS A 97 -26.03 2.83 17.59
C LYS A 97 -24.67 2.46 18.15
N ALA A 98 -24.20 3.21 19.16
CA ALA A 98 -22.91 2.95 19.79
C ALA A 98 -22.82 1.53 20.37
N GLY A 99 -21.68 0.87 20.17
CA GLY A 99 -21.38 -0.44 20.77
C GLY A 99 -20.41 -1.30 19.96
N SER A 100 -19.89 -2.35 20.61
CA SER A 100 -19.16 -3.46 19.98
C SER A 100 -20.10 -4.65 19.74
N VAL A 101 -19.62 -5.63 18.98
CA VAL A 101 -20.31 -6.87 18.61
C VAL A 101 -21.61 -6.58 17.89
N GLN A 102 -21.54 -6.38 16.58
CA GLN A 102 -22.71 -6.00 15.78
C GLN A 102 -22.78 -6.77 14.47
N GLY A 103 -24.02 -7.07 14.06
CA GLY A 103 -24.38 -7.71 12.81
C GLY A 103 -25.89 -8.00 12.81
N VAL A 104 -26.40 -8.67 11.77
CA VAL A 104 -27.79 -9.18 11.81
C VAL A 104 -28.00 -10.06 13.03
N PHE A 105 -27.01 -10.88 13.34
CA PHE A 105 -26.87 -11.61 14.60
C PHE A 105 -25.74 -10.97 15.40
N ARG A 106 -25.98 -10.67 16.67
CA ARG A 106 -24.90 -10.20 17.54
C ARG A 106 -23.99 -11.38 17.93
N TYR A 107 -24.59 -12.48 18.40
CA TYR A 107 -23.90 -13.75 18.65
C TYR A 107 -24.61 -14.91 17.94
N ILE A 108 -23.85 -15.76 17.26
CA ILE A 108 -24.29 -17.10 16.86
C ILE A 108 -23.65 -18.09 17.84
N GLN A 109 -24.47 -18.85 18.56
CA GLN A 109 -24.02 -19.86 19.52
C GLN A 109 -23.43 -21.08 18.81
N SER A 110 -22.71 -21.95 19.53
CA SER A 110 -22.10 -23.16 18.96
C SER A 110 -23.08 -24.13 18.29
N SER A 111 -24.34 -24.16 18.75
CA SER A 111 -25.42 -24.93 18.12
C SER A 111 -26.13 -24.18 16.98
N GLY A 112 -25.85 -22.89 16.83
CA GLY A 112 -26.50 -22.00 15.89
C GLY A 112 -26.04 -22.22 14.44
N LYS A 113 -26.97 -22.11 13.50
CA LYS A 113 -26.69 -22.23 12.06
C LYS A 113 -27.42 -21.13 11.30
N VAL A 114 -26.72 -20.41 10.42
CA VAL A 114 -27.30 -19.42 9.51
C VAL A 114 -26.96 -19.84 8.08
N ILE A 115 -27.99 -20.12 7.28
CA ILE A 115 -27.82 -20.75 5.97
C ILE A 115 -28.59 -20.01 4.88
N ASN A 116 -27.98 -19.85 3.70
CA ASN A 116 -28.60 -19.29 2.49
C ASN A 116 -29.25 -17.91 2.69
N LEU A 117 -28.56 -16.98 3.36
CA LEU A 117 -29.08 -15.64 3.65
C LEU A 117 -28.26 -14.57 2.93
N ASN A 118 -28.95 -13.66 2.23
CA ASN A 118 -28.34 -12.48 1.63
C ASN A 118 -28.68 -11.24 2.46
N VAL A 119 -27.71 -10.38 2.71
CA VAL A 119 -27.90 -9.15 3.49
C VAL A 119 -27.26 -7.96 2.78
N SER A 120 -27.95 -6.82 2.80
CA SER A 120 -27.37 -5.56 2.34
C SER A 120 -27.62 -4.42 3.31
N GLY A 121 -26.58 -3.67 3.69
CA GLY A 121 -26.72 -2.59 4.66
C GLY A 121 -25.47 -1.77 4.98
N ILE A 122 -25.60 -0.90 5.97
CA ILE A 122 -24.54 -0.03 6.50
C ILE A 122 -24.37 -0.32 7.99
N ILE A 123 -23.17 -0.70 8.40
CA ILE A 123 -22.80 -0.98 9.79
C ILE A 123 -21.69 0.00 10.19
N GLN A 124 -22.07 1.07 10.88
CA GLN A 124 -21.19 2.17 11.28
C GLN A 124 -21.58 2.64 12.69
N PRO A 125 -21.39 1.81 13.74
CA PRO A 125 -21.66 2.20 15.11
C PRO A 125 -20.64 3.26 15.59
N SER A 126 -21.05 4.09 16.54
CA SER A 126 -20.13 4.97 17.28
C SER A 126 -19.56 4.28 18.53
N GLY A 127 -18.66 4.95 19.27
CA GLY A 127 -18.04 4.38 20.47
C GLY A 127 -16.89 3.41 20.14
N SER A 128 -16.79 2.30 20.89
CA SER A 128 -15.70 1.32 20.75
C SER A 128 -15.64 0.68 19.36
N LYS A 129 -16.80 0.41 18.71
CA LYS A 129 -16.95 -0.08 17.32
C LYS A 129 -16.09 -1.31 16.95
N GLN A 130 -15.93 -2.26 17.88
CA GLN A 130 -15.16 -3.49 17.69
C GLN A 130 -16.06 -4.69 17.34
N GLU A 131 -15.50 -5.71 16.67
CA GLU A 131 -16.14 -7.01 16.41
C GLU A 131 -17.42 -6.88 15.56
N LEU A 132 -17.27 -6.33 14.36
CA LEU A 132 -18.38 -6.00 13.49
C LEU A 132 -18.42 -6.95 12.30
N GLY A 133 -19.59 -7.53 12.01
CA GLY A 133 -19.80 -8.29 10.80
C GLY A 133 -21.16 -8.09 10.16
N GLY A 134 -21.23 -8.27 8.84
CA GLY A 134 -22.46 -8.10 8.08
C GLY A 134 -23.57 -9.07 8.49
N ILE A 135 -23.21 -10.32 8.76
CA ILE A 135 -24.12 -11.38 9.23
C ILE A 135 -24.02 -11.52 10.74
N ALA A 136 -22.81 -11.67 11.29
CA ALA A 136 -22.59 -11.92 12.72
C ALA A 136 -21.56 -10.96 13.32
N GLY A 137 -21.75 -10.52 14.57
CA GLY A 137 -20.66 -9.91 15.34
C GLY A 137 -19.62 -10.98 15.67
N ILE A 138 -20.02 -11.98 16.46
CA ILE A 138 -19.21 -13.16 16.79
C ILE A 138 -19.94 -14.44 16.37
N ASN A 139 -19.20 -15.38 15.77
CA ASN A 139 -19.68 -16.69 15.36
C ASN A 139 -18.98 -17.84 16.11
N TYR A 140 -19.73 -18.58 16.93
CA TYR A 140 -19.32 -19.88 17.48
C TYR A 140 -19.92 -21.06 16.70
N GLY A 141 -20.91 -20.82 15.84
CA GLY A 141 -21.66 -21.85 15.11
C GLY A 141 -21.32 -21.90 13.62
N GLU A 142 -22.32 -22.17 12.78
CA GLU A 142 -22.13 -22.31 11.32
C GLU A 142 -22.77 -21.16 10.53
N ILE A 143 -22.01 -20.50 9.66
CA ILE A 143 -22.52 -19.58 8.64
C ILE A 143 -22.25 -20.18 7.25
N LEU A 144 -23.31 -20.59 6.55
CA LEU A 144 -23.20 -21.34 5.30
C LEU A 144 -23.90 -20.61 4.15
N ASN A 145 -23.22 -20.48 3.01
CA ASN A 145 -23.79 -19.93 1.77
C ASN A 145 -24.49 -18.58 1.96
N CYS A 146 -23.93 -17.72 2.82
CA CYS A 146 -24.48 -16.40 3.09
C CYS A 146 -23.70 -15.33 2.33
N SER A 147 -24.34 -14.19 2.07
CA SER A 147 -23.66 -13.05 1.47
C SER A 147 -23.99 -11.73 2.13
N PHE A 148 -23.01 -10.83 2.12
CA PHE A 148 -23.17 -9.46 2.58
C PHE A 148 -22.65 -8.46 1.54
N SER A 149 -23.39 -7.37 1.36
CA SER A 149 -23.01 -6.23 0.51
C SER A 149 -23.32 -4.91 1.22
N GLY A 150 -22.49 -3.89 1.01
CA GLY A 150 -22.66 -2.58 1.64
C GLY A 150 -21.37 -2.05 2.25
N SER A 151 -21.45 -1.37 3.40
CA SER A 151 -20.28 -0.77 4.06
C SER A 151 -20.25 -1.10 5.55
N ILE A 152 -19.08 -1.49 6.04
CA ILE A 152 -18.82 -1.75 7.46
C ILE A 152 -17.61 -0.91 7.87
N VAL A 153 -17.76 -0.10 8.92
CA VAL A 153 -16.67 0.73 9.48
C VAL A 153 -16.57 0.46 10.98
N GLY A 154 -15.40 -0.01 11.42
CA GLY A 154 -15.09 -0.32 12.82
C GLY A 154 -13.69 0.13 13.24
N SER A 155 -13.25 -0.28 14.44
CA SER A 155 -11.86 -0.09 14.92
C SER A 155 -11.06 -1.38 14.91
N LYS A 156 -11.67 -2.52 15.28
CA LYS A 156 -10.96 -3.79 15.50
C LYS A 156 -11.86 -4.96 15.16
N SER A 157 -11.33 -6.02 14.55
CA SER A 157 -12.06 -7.24 14.19
C SER A 157 -13.29 -6.96 13.33
N VAL A 158 -13.09 -6.47 12.10
CA VAL A 158 -14.19 -6.13 11.21
C VAL A 158 -14.17 -7.04 9.99
N GLY A 159 -15.27 -7.75 9.74
CA GLY A 159 -15.39 -8.64 8.58
C GLY A 159 -16.66 -8.44 7.78
N GLY A 160 -16.64 -8.72 6.48
CA GLY A 160 -17.85 -8.66 5.65
C GLY A 160 -18.98 -9.58 6.12
N ILE A 161 -18.64 -10.76 6.65
CA ILE A 161 -19.60 -11.77 7.12
C ILE A 161 -19.64 -11.80 8.65
N ALA A 162 -18.48 -11.98 9.31
CA ALA A 162 -18.38 -12.04 10.76
C ALA A 162 -17.32 -11.05 11.29
N GLY A 163 -17.48 -10.46 12.46
CA GLY A 163 -16.39 -9.73 13.10
C GLY A 163 -15.29 -10.70 13.59
N VAL A 164 -15.71 -11.72 14.33
CA VAL A 164 -14.86 -12.81 14.83
C VAL A 164 -15.50 -14.16 14.50
N ASN A 165 -14.68 -15.07 13.98
CA ASN A 165 -15.01 -16.49 13.87
C ASN A 165 -14.21 -17.26 14.93
N GLU A 166 -14.90 -17.70 15.99
CA GLU A 166 -14.31 -18.35 17.15
C GLU A 166 -13.86 -19.78 16.85
N THR A 167 -13.14 -20.44 17.76
CA THR A 167 -12.51 -21.77 17.55
C THR A 167 -13.51 -22.83 17.06
N THR A 168 -14.73 -22.82 17.57
CA THR A 168 -15.82 -23.74 17.15
C THR A 168 -16.58 -23.27 15.90
N GLY A 169 -16.36 -22.02 15.50
CA GLY A 169 -17.05 -21.35 14.41
C GLY A 169 -16.59 -21.83 13.02
N THR A 170 -17.56 -22.02 12.13
CA THR A 170 -17.33 -22.36 10.72
C THR A 170 -18.03 -21.37 9.79
N ILE A 171 -17.28 -20.78 8.87
CA ILE A 171 -17.80 -19.98 7.75
C ILE A 171 -17.52 -20.72 6.45
N LYS A 172 -18.56 -21.07 5.68
CA LYS A 172 -18.39 -21.88 4.46
C LYS A 172 -19.25 -21.41 3.30
N GLY A 173 -18.65 -21.29 2.11
CA GLY A 173 -19.37 -20.94 0.89
C GLY A 173 -19.91 -19.51 0.89
N CYS A 174 -19.37 -18.62 1.74
CA CYS A 174 -19.88 -17.27 1.90
C CYS A 174 -19.22 -16.28 0.92
N SER A 175 -19.91 -15.20 0.59
CA SER A 175 -19.37 -14.15 -0.28
C SER A 175 -19.59 -12.76 0.28
N SER A 176 -18.55 -11.93 0.25
CA SER A 176 -18.65 -10.50 0.57
C SER A 176 -18.33 -9.64 -0.65
N SER A 177 -19.14 -8.60 -0.85
CA SER A 177 -18.84 -7.51 -1.78
C SER A 177 -18.88 -6.15 -1.08
N ALA A 178 -18.66 -6.14 0.24
CA ALA A 178 -18.74 -4.93 1.05
C ALA A 178 -17.43 -4.14 1.04
N THR A 179 -17.55 -2.83 1.23
CA THR A 179 -16.40 -1.99 1.60
C THR A 179 -16.21 -2.10 3.11
N VAL A 180 -15.10 -2.71 3.53
CA VAL A 180 -14.71 -2.89 4.92
C VAL A 180 -13.62 -1.89 5.27
N THR A 181 -13.83 -1.10 6.31
CA THR A 181 -12.83 -0.18 6.86
C THR A 181 -12.64 -0.47 8.34
N SER A 182 -11.40 -0.75 8.75
CA SER A 182 -11.05 -1.00 10.15
C SER A 182 -9.64 -0.54 10.44
N ASP A 183 -9.44 -0.08 11.67
CA ASP A 183 -8.13 0.34 12.16
C ASP A 183 -7.23 -0.92 12.40
N ARG A 184 -7.81 -2.02 12.89
CA ARG A 184 -7.11 -3.30 13.12
C ARG A 184 -7.94 -4.51 12.67
N TRP A 185 -7.28 -5.55 12.17
CA TRP A 185 -7.89 -6.82 11.76
C TRP A 185 -9.08 -6.63 10.81
N ALA A 186 -8.79 -6.07 9.64
CA ALA A 186 -9.78 -5.85 8.58
C ALA A 186 -9.86 -7.08 7.67
N GLY A 187 -11.03 -7.71 7.56
CA GLY A 187 -11.23 -8.89 6.73
C GLY A 187 -12.36 -8.72 5.72
N GLY A 188 -12.18 -9.21 4.50
CA GLY A 188 -13.30 -9.25 3.56
C GLY A 188 -14.41 -10.23 3.99
N ILE A 189 -14.06 -11.31 4.71
CA ILE A 189 -15.01 -12.30 5.26
C ILE A 189 -15.10 -12.21 6.78
N THR A 190 -13.98 -12.31 7.50
CA THR A 190 -13.94 -12.23 8.96
C THR A 190 -12.82 -11.33 9.45
N GLY A 191 -13.02 -10.51 10.48
CA GLY A 191 -11.93 -9.70 11.02
C GLY A 191 -10.84 -10.58 11.67
N LYS A 192 -11.26 -11.38 12.65
CA LYS A 192 -10.41 -12.39 13.34
C LYS A 192 -10.93 -13.80 13.07
N ASN A 193 -10.02 -14.74 12.79
CA ASN A 193 -10.34 -16.16 12.58
C ASN A 193 -9.54 -17.08 13.52
N LEU A 194 -10.24 -17.71 14.46
CA LEU A 194 -9.74 -18.78 15.32
C LEU A 194 -10.27 -20.16 14.88
N GLY A 195 -11.46 -20.19 14.27
CA GLY A 195 -12.09 -21.40 13.73
C GLY A 195 -11.72 -21.68 12.27
N SER A 196 -12.72 -22.06 11.47
CA SER A 196 -12.50 -22.45 10.07
C SER A 196 -13.26 -21.60 9.04
N VAL A 197 -12.57 -21.21 7.97
CA VAL A 197 -13.15 -20.54 6.80
C VAL A 197 -12.87 -21.35 5.53
N PHE A 198 -13.93 -21.76 4.83
CA PHE A 198 -13.85 -22.60 3.64
C PHE A 198 -14.60 -22.03 2.45
N TYR A 199 -14.08 -22.22 1.23
CA TYR A 199 -14.81 -21.95 -0.03
C TYR A 199 -15.43 -20.55 -0.12
N SER A 200 -14.83 -19.56 0.55
CA SER A 200 -15.41 -18.24 0.69
C SER A 200 -14.71 -17.23 -0.22
N THR A 201 -15.45 -16.23 -0.70
CA THR A 201 -14.95 -15.28 -1.70
C THR A 201 -15.18 -13.84 -1.28
N ASN A 202 -14.11 -13.05 -1.27
CA ASN A 202 -14.21 -11.59 -1.20
C ASN A 202 -14.06 -10.95 -2.58
N LYS A 203 -14.98 -10.04 -2.88
CA LYS A 203 -14.95 -9.14 -4.05
C LYS A 203 -15.00 -7.68 -3.64
N GLY A 204 -15.18 -7.41 -2.35
CA GLY A 204 -15.29 -6.08 -1.78
C GLY A 204 -13.92 -5.50 -1.46
N LYS A 205 -13.87 -4.17 -1.31
CA LYS A 205 -12.64 -3.46 -0.97
C LYS A 205 -12.41 -3.51 0.54
N VAL A 206 -11.19 -3.81 0.97
CA VAL A 206 -10.83 -3.85 2.41
C VAL A 206 -9.73 -2.81 2.64
N ASN A 207 -10.01 -1.77 3.43
CA ASN A 207 -9.08 -0.67 3.65
C ASN A 207 -8.50 -0.08 2.34
N ALA A 208 -9.34 0.07 1.31
CA ALA A 208 -8.92 0.53 -0.03
C ALA A 208 -9.84 1.63 -0.61
N VAL A 209 -10.66 2.28 0.24
CA VAL A 209 -11.49 3.43 -0.16
C VAL A 209 -11.39 4.50 0.90
N TYR A 210 -10.94 5.69 0.49
CA TYR A 210 -10.89 6.86 1.36
C TYR A 210 -12.30 7.34 1.71
N THR A 211 -12.70 7.18 2.97
CA THR A 211 -13.85 7.88 3.54
C THR A 211 -13.32 8.94 4.49
N GLN A 212 -13.44 10.21 4.15
CA GLN A 212 -13.04 11.33 5.00
C GLN A 212 -13.51 11.12 6.45
N LYS A 213 -12.57 11.05 7.39
CA LYS A 213 -12.83 11.17 8.82
C LYS A 213 -13.35 12.60 9.01
N ARG A 214 -14.65 12.78 9.26
CA ARG A 214 -15.16 14.09 9.70
C ARG A 214 -14.53 14.37 11.07
N THR A 215 -13.64 15.36 11.12
CA THR A 215 -13.08 15.90 12.35
C THR A 215 -14.20 16.24 13.35
N PRO A 216 -14.11 15.80 14.61
CA PRO A 216 -15.08 16.15 15.64
C PRO A 216 -14.70 17.50 16.26
N ASN A 217 -15.20 18.60 15.70
CA ASN A 217 -15.65 19.82 16.41
C ASN A 217 -15.59 21.03 15.49
N THR A 218 -16.75 21.50 15.04
CA THR A 218 -17.06 22.93 15.03
C THR A 218 -18.57 23.07 15.18
N THR A 219 -18.98 23.64 16.31
CA THR A 219 -20.35 24.03 16.61
C THR A 219 -20.79 25.16 15.69
N VAL A 220 -21.69 24.94 14.71
CA VAL A 220 -22.61 25.98 14.22
C VAL A 220 -23.91 25.39 13.68
N ASP A 221 -24.99 25.79 14.37
CA ASP A 221 -26.39 26.00 14.02
C ASP A 221 -27.19 25.20 12.98
N SER A 222 -28.37 24.86 13.47
CA SER A 222 -29.58 24.41 12.79
C SER A 222 -30.05 25.29 11.62
N LYS A 223 -30.57 24.63 10.56
CA LYS A 223 -31.91 24.79 9.94
C LYS A 223 -31.85 24.54 8.42
N ASN A 224 -32.38 23.41 7.98
CA ASN A 224 -33.55 23.37 7.06
C ASN A 224 -33.87 21.93 6.65
N SER A 225 -35.16 21.62 6.71
CA SER A 225 -35.76 20.33 6.39
C SER A 225 -36.35 20.32 4.97
N ASN A 226 -36.38 19.11 4.39
CA ASN A 226 -37.28 18.58 3.35
C ASN A 226 -36.98 18.92 1.87
N SER A 227 -36.55 17.93 1.08
CA SER A 227 -37.44 17.00 0.34
C SER A 227 -36.69 16.12 -0.67
N ASP A 228 -37.06 14.84 -0.67
CA ASP A 228 -37.12 13.84 -1.74
C ASP A 228 -35.89 13.38 -2.58
N ILE A 229 -35.42 12.18 -2.17
CA ILE A 229 -35.22 10.95 -2.97
C ILE A 229 -34.37 11.06 -4.25
N LEU A 230 -33.07 10.75 -4.08
CA LEU A 230 -32.18 9.89 -4.91
C LEU A 230 -30.78 9.98 -4.26
N PRO A 231 -30.10 8.90 -3.83
CA PRO A 231 -28.84 9.02 -3.09
C PRO A 231 -27.71 9.42 -4.05
N LYS A 232 -27.48 10.73 -4.15
CA LYS A 232 -26.30 11.33 -4.77
C LYS A 232 -25.10 11.06 -3.86
N PHE A 233 -24.13 10.32 -4.38
CA PHE A 233 -22.76 10.32 -3.89
C PHE A 233 -22.24 11.76 -3.95
N GLY A 234 -21.88 12.33 -2.80
CA GLY A 234 -21.36 13.68 -2.69
C GLY A 234 -19.93 13.75 -3.18
N VAL A 235 -19.73 14.14 -4.43
CA VAL A 235 -18.52 14.88 -4.85
C VAL A 235 -18.88 16.35 -4.72
N GLY A 236 -18.39 16.99 -3.67
CA GLY A 236 -18.46 18.45 -3.55
C GLY A 236 -17.42 19.07 -4.47
N THR A 237 -17.87 19.68 -5.56
CA THR A 237 -17.08 20.66 -6.30
C THR A 237 -17.30 22.01 -5.66
N ASP A 238 -16.28 22.56 -5.00
CA ASP A 238 -16.11 24.00 -4.93
C ASP A 238 -14.66 24.35 -5.31
N ALA A 239 -14.56 25.04 -6.43
CA ALA A 239 -13.34 25.53 -7.01
C ALA A 239 -12.96 26.86 -6.35
N SER A 240 -11.88 26.88 -5.57
CA SER A 240 -10.85 27.94 -5.63
C SER A 240 -9.68 27.65 -4.69
N ARG A 241 -8.62 27.01 -5.22
CA ARG A 241 -7.22 27.41 -5.01
C ARG A 241 -6.33 26.50 -5.86
N ASN A 242 -5.74 27.09 -6.90
CA ASN A 242 -4.64 26.47 -7.65
C ASN A 242 -3.39 26.47 -6.77
N GLN A 243 -2.98 25.28 -6.36
CA GLN A 243 -1.57 24.87 -6.37
C GLN A 243 -1.55 23.36 -6.70
N THR A 244 -0.48 22.97 -7.36
CA THR A 244 -0.31 21.83 -8.26
C THR A 244 -0.36 20.46 -7.58
N SER A 245 -1.13 19.56 -8.19
CA SER A 245 -0.99 18.10 -8.23
C SER A 245 -0.04 17.42 -7.24
N GLU A 246 -0.61 16.76 -6.23
CA GLU A 246 -0.30 15.37 -5.87
C GLU A 246 -1.45 14.81 -5.01
N THR A 247 -1.56 13.48 -5.00
CA THR A 247 -2.68 12.67 -4.48
C THR A 247 -3.13 13.05 -3.07
N GLY A 248 -4.44 12.96 -2.78
CA GLY A 248 -5.04 13.27 -1.48
C GLY A 248 -4.67 12.31 -0.34
N THR A 249 -3.39 12.23 0.01
CA THR A 249 -2.78 11.37 1.04
C THR A 249 -2.58 12.07 2.39
N GLY A 250 -2.62 13.41 2.45
CA GLY A 250 -2.22 14.19 3.63
C GLY A 250 -2.94 13.86 4.94
N ASP A 251 -4.19 13.40 4.93
CA ASP A 251 -4.94 13.05 6.14
C ASP A 251 -4.63 11.63 6.67
N LEU A 252 -4.08 10.75 5.82
CA LEU A 252 -3.63 9.39 6.20
C LEU A 252 -2.16 9.36 6.63
N LEU A 253 -1.35 10.31 6.15
CA LEU A 253 0.04 10.52 6.56
C LEU A 253 0.16 11.07 7.99
N ASN A 254 -0.93 11.61 8.55
CA ASN A 254 -0.95 12.10 9.93
C ASN A 254 -1.17 11.00 10.98
N GLU A 255 -1.58 9.78 10.59
CA GLU A 255 -1.63 8.60 11.50
C GLU A 255 -1.20 7.24 10.87
N PRO A 256 0.03 7.10 10.34
CA PRO A 256 0.66 5.82 10.09
C PRO A 256 0.67 4.93 11.35
N GLY A 257 0.17 3.70 11.22
CA GLY A 257 0.03 2.73 12.34
C GLY A 257 -1.42 2.44 12.72
N SER A 258 -2.37 3.30 12.34
CA SER A 258 -3.79 3.07 12.61
C SER A 258 -4.44 2.03 11.69
N TYR A 259 -3.77 1.49 10.66
CA TYR A 259 -4.34 0.47 9.76
C TYR A 259 -3.41 -0.75 9.68
N MET A 260 -3.71 -1.77 10.47
CA MET A 260 -2.88 -2.98 10.56
C MET A 260 -3.69 -4.23 10.27
N ASP A 261 -2.99 -5.25 9.74
CA ASP A 261 -3.49 -6.60 9.55
C ASP A 261 -4.78 -6.60 8.71
N ALA A 262 -4.64 -6.27 7.43
CA ALA A 262 -5.73 -6.25 6.47
C ALA A 262 -5.64 -7.45 5.53
N GLY A 263 -6.73 -8.19 5.37
CA GLY A 263 -6.80 -9.33 4.46
C GLY A 263 -8.10 -9.47 3.69
N GLY A 264 -8.02 -9.99 2.48
CA GLY A 264 -9.21 -10.24 1.66
C GLY A 264 -10.17 -11.25 2.28
N ILE A 265 -9.71 -12.20 3.10
CA ILE A 265 -10.55 -13.16 3.82
C ILE A 265 -10.54 -12.87 5.31
N ALA A 266 -9.35 -12.81 5.92
CA ALA A 266 -9.17 -12.58 7.34
C ALA A 266 -8.21 -11.41 7.61
N GLY A 267 -8.50 -10.55 8.58
CA GLY A 267 -7.47 -9.61 9.06
C GLY A 267 -6.35 -10.35 9.79
N HIS A 268 -6.73 -11.17 10.78
CA HIS A 268 -5.83 -12.07 11.50
C HIS A 268 -6.39 -13.50 11.54
N SER A 269 -5.54 -14.52 11.35
CA SER A 269 -5.95 -15.92 11.38
C SER A 269 -4.93 -16.85 12.06
N SER A 270 -5.34 -17.42 13.20
CA SER A 270 -4.71 -18.60 13.81
C SER A 270 -5.45 -19.90 13.52
N GLY A 271 -6.67 -19.80 12.99
CA GLY A 271 -7.46 -20.93 12.54
C GLY A 271 -7.12 -21.43 11.14
N ILE A 272 -8.09 -22.10 10.52
CA ILE A 272 -7.97 -22.73 9.21
C ILE A 272 -8.62 -21.86 8.13
N ILE A 273 -7.91 -21.60 7.02
CA ILE A 273 -8.43 -20.97 5.80
C ILE A 273 -8.14 -21.88 4.60
N GLN A 274 -9.17 -22.37 3.91
CA GLN A 274 -8.96 -23.23 2.73
C GLN A 274 -9.91 -22.92 1.57
N TYR A 275 -9.39 -23.05 0.35
CA TYR A 275 -10.17 -22.89 -0.89
C TYR A 275 -10.85 -21.51 -0.98
N CYS A 276 -10.24 -20.49 -0.40
CA CYS A 276 -10.78 -19.15 -0.38
C CYS A 276 -10.19 -18.30 -1.50
N LYS A 277 -10.96 -17.30 -1.95
CA LYS A 277 -10.55 -16.43 -3.06
C LYS A 277 -10.76 -14.95 -2.74
N ASN A 278 -9.75 -14.15 -3.02
CA ASN A 278 -9.89 -12.70 -3.05
C ASN A 278 -9.77 -12.17 -4.48
N SER A 279 -10.66 -11.25 -4.85
CA SER A 279 -10.54 -10.42 -6.05
C SER A 279 -10.81 -8.94 -5.77
N GLY A 280 -10.96 -8.56 -4.50
CA GLY A 280 -11.12 -7.18 -4.06
C GLY A 280 -9.77 -6.53 -3.78
N GLU A 281 -9.70 -5.22 -3.92
CA GLU A 281 -8.52 -4.40 -3.59
C GLU A 281 -8.34 -4.31 -2.07
N ILE A 282 -7.11 -4.51 -1.61
CA ILE A 282 -6.77 -4.56 -0.18
C ILE A 282 -5.67 -3.56 0.14
N GLY A 283 -5.92 -2.72 1.14
CA GLY A 283 -4.98 -1.73 1.64
C GLY A 283 -4.91 -0.44 0.82
N TYR A 284 -4.10 0.50 1.29
CA TYR A 284 -3.93 1.82 0.70
C TYR A 284 -2.51 1.96 0.13
N PRO A 285 -2.28 2.79 -0.89
CA PRO A 285 -0.93 3.15 -1.27
C PRO A 285 -0.18 3.76 -0.10
N HIS A 286 1.02 3.26 0.19
CA HIS A 286 1.98 3.83 1.16
C HIS A 286 1.53 3.81 2.63
N VAL A 287 0.38 3.19 2.94
CA VAL A 287 -0.18 3.18 4.29
C VAL A 287 -0.62 1.78 4.68
N GLY A 288 -0.24 1.36 5.88
CA GLY A 288 -0.70 0.14 6.51
C GLY A 288 0.36 -0.96 6.56
N TYR A 289 0.24 -1.78 7.60
CA TYR A 289 1.17 -2.86 7.94
C TYR A 289 0.47 -4.21 7.83
N ASN A 290 1.20 -5.24 7.43
CA ASN A 290 0.72 -6.61 7.33
C ASN A 290 -0.53 -6.73 6.46
N VAL A 291 -0.39 -6.35 5.19
CA VAL A 291 -1.51 -6.37 4.23
C VAL A 291 -1.37 -7.58 3.34
N GLY A 292 -2.38 -8.46 3.33
CA GLY A 292 -2.37 -9.68 2.54
C GLY A 292 -3.58 -9.85 1.65
N GLY A 293 -3.44 -10.56 0.53
CA GLY A 293 -4.60 -10.87 -0.33
C GLY A 293 -5.62 -11.80 0.31
N ILE A 294 -5.20 -12.71 1.20
CA ILE A 294 -6.09 -13.62 1.93
C ILE A 294 -6.10 -13.30 3.42
N ALA A 295 -4.94 -13.20 4.06
CA ALA A 295 -4.81 -12.92 5.48
C ALA A 295 -3.85 -11.75 5.71
N GLY A 296 -4.17 -10.80 6.60
CA GLY A 296 -3.20 -9.79 7.02
C GLY A 296 -2.06 -10.43 7.81
N ARG A 297 -2.41 -11.05 8.94
CA ARG A 297 -1.51 -11.83 9.80
C ARG A 297 -1.95 -13.29 9.90
N GLN A 298 -1.03 -14.24 9.83
CA GLN A 298 -1.35 -15.67 9.80
C GLN A 298 -0.31 -16.52 10.55
N ASN A 299 -0.78 -17.36 11.49
CA ASN A 299 0.01 -18.39 12.20
C ASN A 299 -0.73 -19.75 12.31
N GLY A 300 -1.88 -19.88 11.64
CA GLY A 300 -2.66 -21.12 11.56
C GLY A 300 -2.34 -21.97 10.33
N TYR A 301 -3.39 -22.50 9.69
CA TYR A 301 -3.28 -23.25 8.42
C TYR A 301 -3.98 -22.53 7.27
N LEU A 302 -3.22 -22.11 6.24
CA LEU A 302 -3.77 -21.52 5.02
C LEU A 302 -3.41 -22.41 3.84
N THR A 303 -4.42 -22.92 3.11
CA THR A 303 -4.13 -23.75 1.95
C THR A 303 -5.08 -23.56 0.77
N ASN A 304 -4.61 -23.86 -0.44
CA ASN A 304 -5.41 -23.89 -1.66
C ASN A 304 -6.21 -22.59 -1.90
N SER A 305 -5.67 -21.45 -1.49
CA SER A 305 -6.36 -20.15 -1.59
C SER A 305 -5.69 -19.26 -2.62
N SER A 306 -6.46 -18.34 -3.21
CA SER A 306 -5.94 -17.52 -4.32
C SER A 306 -6.31 -16.04 -4.22
N ASN A 307 -5.35 -15.19 -4.56
CA ASN A 307 -5.55 -13.75 -4.68
C ASN A 307 -5.42 -13.29 -6.14
N GLN A 308 -6.38 -12.48 -6.56
CA GLN A 308 -6.37 -11.78 -7.85
C GLN A 308 -6.56 -10.27 -7.68
N GLY A 309 -6.84 -9.81 -6.45
CA GLY A 309 -6.99 -8.40 -6.14
C GLY A 309 -5.63 -7.72 -6.00
N GLU A 310 -5.61 -6.41 -6.26
CA GLU A 310 -4.44 -5.57 -6.03
C GLU A 310 -4.23 -5.36 -4.52
N ILE A 311 -2.98 -5.51 -4.08
CA ILE A 311 -2.58 -5.39 -2.67
C ILE A 311 -1.61 -4.23 -2.55
N GLN A 312 -1.92 -3.30 -1.66
CA GLN A 312 -1.13 -2.09 -1.44
C GLN A 312 -0.90 -1.87 0.06
N GLY A 313 0.28 -1.40 0.42
CA GLY A 313 0.55 -0.92 1.77
C GLY A 313 1.97 -0.43 1.94
N ARG A 314 2.38 -0.24 3.19
CA ARG A 314 3.70 0.28 3.53
C ARG A 314 4.72 -0.83 3.76
N LYS A 315 4.47 -1.74 4.72
CA LYS A 315 5.42 -2.79 5.13
C LYS A 315 4.71 -4.14 5.32
N ASN A 316 5.42 -5.22 5.00
CA ASN A 316 4.94 -6.61 5.05
C ASN A 316 3.70 -6.82 4.16
N ILE A 317 3.88 -6.58 2.87
CA ILE A 317 2.79 -6.68 1.90
C ILE A 317 2.87 -8.01 1.14
N GLY A 318 1.87 -8.86 1.29
CA GLY A 318 1.86 -10.18 0.69
C GLY A 318 0.72 -10.41 -0.29
N GLY A 319 0.98 -11.10 -1.39
CA GLY A 319 -0.08 -11.52 -2.28
C GLY A 319 -1.09 -12.48 -1.63
N ILE A 320 -0.68 -13.27 -0.63
CA ILE A 320 -1.56 -14.16 0.15
C ILE A 320 -1.62 -13.74 1.62
N VAL A 321 -0.47 -13.61 2.28
CA VAL A 321 -0.34 -13.26 3.70
C VAL A 321 0.53 -12.03 3.86
N GLY A 322 0.08 -10.99 4.57
CA GLY A 322 0.95 -9.86 4.87
C GLY A 322 2.17 -10.27 5.71
N GLN A 323 1.91 -10.71 6.95
CA GLN A 323 2.91 -11.29 7.84
C GLN A 323 2.56 -12.73 8.21
N MET A 324 3.51 -13.62 7.97
CA MET A 324 3.46 -15.00 8.42
C MET A 324 4.25 -15.15 9.71
N GLU A 325 3.53 -15.29 10.81
CA GLU A 325 4.13 -15.56 12.12
C GLU A 325 4.24 -17.07 12.33
N PRO A 326 5.31 -17.55 12.98
CA PRO A 326 5.42 -18.95 13.29
C PRO A 326 4.39 -19.35 14.34
N ASN A 327 3.87 -20.55 14.17
CA ASN A 327 3.05 -21.17 15.17
C ASN A 327 3.91 -21.61 16.36
N LEU A 328 3.40 -21.38 17.56
CA LEU A 328 4.00 -21.79 18.82
C LEU A 328 3.33 -23.07 19.32
N SER A 329 4.12 -24.11 19.57
CA SER A 329 3.64 -25.37 20.16
C SER A 329 4.55 -25.82 21.31
N LEU A 330 4.02 -26.65 22.22
CA LEU A 330 4.77 -27.19 23.36
C LEU A 330 5.18 -28.65 23.13
N GLN A 331 6.27 -29.07 23.78
CA GLN A 331 6.74 -30.45 23.74
C GLN A 331 5.65 -31.47 24.10
N TYR A 332 4.83 -31.18 25.13
CA TYR A 332 3.56 -31.86 25.37
C TYR A 332 2.44 -30.93 24.94
N SER A 333 1.73 -31.30 23.87
CA SER A 333 0.66 -30.49 23.29
C SER A 333 -0.71 -30.90 23.85
N GLU A 334 -1.71 -30.03 23.69
CA GLU A 334 -3.10 -30.37 24.00
C GLU A 334 -3.53 -31.67 23.28
N ASP A 335 -3.11 -31.85 22.02
CA ASP A 335 -3.40 -33.05 21.21
C ASP A 335 -2.80 -34.32 21.83
N THR A 336 -1.57 -34.25 22.36
CA THR A 336 -0.94 -35.36 23.08
C THR A 336 -1.81 -35.82 24.25
N PHE A 337 -2.27 -34.89 25.08
CA PHE A 337 -3.12 -35.22 26.22
C PHE A 337 -4.51 -35.69 25.77
N GLN A 338 -5.14 -35.08 24.77
CA GLN A 338 -6.43 -35.54 24.25
C GLN A 338 -6.36 -36.99 23.71
N LYS A 339 -5.27 -37.36 23.02
CA LYS A 339 -5.04 -38.73 22.55
C LYS A 339 -4.85 -39.70 23.70
N VAL A 340 -4.01 -39.37 24.68
CA VAL A 340 -3.84 -40.18 25.92
C VAL A 340 -5.19 -40.36 26.63
N GLY A 341 -5.97 -39.30 26.78
CA GLY A 341 -7.33 -39.35 27.34
C GLY A 341 -8.27 -40.24 26.54
N SER A 342 -8.21 -40.19 25.20
CA SER A 342 -9.02 -41.05 24.32
C SER A 342 -8.67 -42.53 24.48
N HIS A 343 -7.39 -42.87 24.61
CA HIS A 343 -6.94 -44.23 24.86
C HIS A 343 -7.36 -44.72 26.27
N LEU A 344 -7.24 -43.87 27.29
CA LEU A 344 -7.71 -44.17 28.65
C LEU A 344 -9.23 -44.41 28.69
N GLN A 345 -10.02 -43.65 27.92
CA GLN A 345 -11.47 -43.84 27.85
C GLN A 345 -11.86 -45.17 27.18
N LYS A 346 -11.17 -45.55 26.09
CA LYS A 346 -11.34 -46.88 25.48
C LYS A 346 -10.98 -47.98 26.47
N MET A 347 -9.88 -47.80 27.20
CA MET A 347 -9.41 -48.75 28.19
C MET A 347 -10.41 -48.91 29.35
N SER A 348 -11.02 -47.81 29.83
CA SER A 348 -12.11 -47.83 30.81
C SER A 348 -13.27 -48.71 30.34
N GLY A 349 -13.73 -48.54 29.09
CA GLY A 349 -14.79 -49.38 28.52
C GLY A 349 -14.40 -50.85 28.34
N LEU A 350 -13.12 -51.16 28.08
CA LEU A 350 -12.63 -52.54 28.06
C LEU A 350 -12.60 -53.15 29.47
N PHE A 351 -12.27 -52.36 30.49
CA PHE A 351 -12.30 -52.80 31.88
C PHE A 351 -13.72 -53.03 32.41
N ASP A 352 -14.71 -52.24 31.98
CA ASP A 352 -16.13 -52.50 32.26
C ASP A 352 -16.57 -53.87 31.72
N ASN A 353 -16.24 -54.18 30.46
CA ASN A 353 -16.53 -55.48 29.86
C ASN A 353 -15.82 -56.62 30.60
N LEU A 354 -14.54 -56.41 30.93
CA LEU A 354 -13.74 -57.38 31.69
C LEU A 354 -14.34 -57.63 33.08
N LEU A 355 -14.86 -56.59 33.75
CA LEU A 355 -15.51 -56.71 35.05
C LEU A 355 -16.80 -57.56 34.95
N ASP A 356 -17.60 -57.33 33.91
CA ASP A 356 -18.82 -58.11 33.60
C ASP A 356 -18.50 -59.58 33.25
N ASP A 357 -17.42 -59.84 32.52
CA ASP A 357 -17.01 -61.20 32.14
C ASP A 357 -16.38 -61.98 33.30
N VAL A 358 -15.82 -61.28 34.29
CA VAL A 358 -15.29 -61.86 35.54
C VAL A 358 -16.39 -62.04 36.61
N HIS A 359 -17.55 -61.38 36.45
CA HIS A 359 -18.64 -61.35 37.42
C HIS A 359 -19.19 -62.77 37.71
N GLY A 360 -18.72 -63.36 38.81
CA GLY A 360 -19.11 -64.70 39.27
C GLY A 360 -17.97 -65.71 39.43
N SER A 361 -16.74 -65.40 39.00
CA SER A 361 -15.61 -66.35 39.05
C SER A 361 -14.55 -66.06 40.13
N SER A 362 -14.25 -64.79 40.48
CA SER A 362 -13.26 -64.46 41.51
C SER A 362 -13.37 -63.04 42.06
N ASN A 363 -13.62 -62.90 43.37
CA ASN A 363 -13.70 -61.58 44.04
C ASN A 363 -12.38 -60.81 44.02
N SER A 364 -11.24 -61.50 44.01
CA SER A 364 -9.91 -60.84 44.00
C SER A 364 -9.63 -60.13 42.68
N ILE A 365 -10.07 -60.71 41.55
CA ILE A 365 -9.90 -60.11 40.22
C ILE A 365 -10.82 -58.89 40.08
N SER A 366 -12.09 -59.00 40.47
CA SER A 366 -13.03 -57.87 40.42
C SER A 366 -12.58 -56.67 41.28
N ASN A 367 -12.02 -56.92 42.47
CA ASN A 367 -11.48 -55.85 43.31
C ASN A 367 -10.30 -55.15 42.61
N GLN A 368 -9.37 -55.91 42.04
CA GLN A 368 -8.21 -55.35 41.34
C GLN A 368 -8.63 -54.57 40.08
N ILE A 369 -9.62 -55.06 39.32
CA ILE A 369 -10.21 -54.33 38.19
C ILE A 369 -10.80 -53.00 38.66
N THR A 370 -11.59 -53.03 39.74
CA THR A 370 -12.20 -51.81 40.30
C THR A 370 -11.15 -50.78 40.73
N ASP A 371 -10.06 -51.22 41.35
CA ASP A 371 -8.98 -50.32 41.77
C ASP A 371 -8.19 -49.80 40.56
N THR A 372 -7.98 -50.62 39.53
CA THR A 372 -7.37 -50.19 38.26
C THR A 372 -8.24 -49.17 37.53
N MET A 373 -9.56 -49.35 37.52
CA MET A 373 -10.51 -48.38 36.94
C MET A 373 -10.47 -47.03 37.66
N LYS A 374 -10.29 -46.99 38.99
CA LYS A 374 -10.10 -45.71 39.70
C LYS A 374 -8.84 -44.99 39.26
N ALA A 375 -7.75 -45.73 39.01
CA ALA A 375 -6.51 -45.15 38.48
C ALA A 375 -6.71 -44.62 37.04
N ILE A 376 -7.52 -45.30 36.22
CA ILE A 376 -7.94 -44.83 34.88
C ILE A 376 -8.77 -43.54 34.97
N ASP A 377 -9.74 -43.48 35.88
CA ASP A 377 -10.56 -42.28 36.09
C ASP A 377 -9.70 -41.10 36.56
N SER A 378 -8.76 -41.35 37.47
CA SER A 378 -7.77 -40.36 37.93
C SER A 378 -6.92 -39.85 36.75
N ALA A 379 -6.38 -40.77 35.94
CA ALA A 379 -5.60 -40.42 34.76
C ALA A 379 -6.43 -39.61 33.74
N LEU A 380 -7.70 -39.94 33.50
CA LEU A 380 -8.62 -39.20 32.62
C LEU A 380 -8.84 -37.76 33.09
N VAL A 381 -9.09 -37.57 34.38
CA VAL A 381 -9.27 -36.23 34.97
C VAL A 381 -7.97 -35.43 34.84
N THR A 382 -6.84 -36.00 35.25
CA THR A 382 -5.54 -35.32 35.20
C THR A 382 -5.12 -34.98 33.77
N THR A 383 -5.38 -35.87 32.81
CA THR A 383 -5.08 -35.63 31.39
C THR A 383 -5.90 -34.47 30.82
N ASN A 384 -7.19 -34.37 31.16
CA ASN A 384 -8.02 -33.22 30.74
C ASN A 384 -7.55 -31.92 31.40
N THR A 385 -7.15 -31.95 32.67
CA THR A 385 -6.58 -30.78 33.36
C THR A 385 -5.30 -30.34 32.68
N LEU A 386 -4.39 -31.26 32.38
CA LEU A 386 -3.15 -30.96 31.67
C LEU A 386 -3.42 -30.38 30.28
N ALA A 387 -4.35 -30.98 29.51
CA ALA A 387 -4.75 -30.46 28.21
C ALA A 387 -5.17 -28.98 28.31
N HIS A 388 -6.05 -28.62 29.25
CA HIS A 388 -6.48 -27.25 29.47
C HIS A 388 -5.33 -26.32 29.90
N GLN A 389 -4.51 -26.73 30.86
CA GLN A 389 -3.38 -25.91 31.31
C GLN A 389 -2.36 -25.69 30.17
N THR A 390 -2.16 -26.67 29.29
CA THR A 390 -1.32 -26.53 28.09
C THR A 390 -1.92 -25.52 27.11
N THR A 391 -3.23 -25.57 26.87
CA THR A 391 -3.93 -24.60 26.01
C THR A 391 -3.81 -23.19 26.56
N ASP A 392 -3.98 -23.02 27.88
CA ASP A 392 -3.86 -21.72 28.54
C ASP A 392 -2.44 -21.16 28.42
N LEU A 393 -1.41 -21.98 28.68
CA LEU A 393 0.00 -21.58 28.52
C LEU A 393 0.34 -21.15 27.08
N ILE A 394 -0.11 -21.91 26.07
CA ILE A 394 0.12 -21.56 24.65
C ILE A 394 -0.64 -20.28 24.27
N SER A 395 -1.87 -20.12 24.77
CA SER A 395 -2.71 -18.96 24.48
C SER A 395 -2.12 -17.69 25.10
N GLU A 396 -1.73 -17.74 26.38
CA GLU A 396 -1.07 -16.65 27.08
C GLU A 396 0.28 -16.31 26.44
N GLY A 397 1.07 -17.31 26.03
CA GLY A 397 2.33 -17.09 25.32
C GLY A 397 2.12 -16.43 23.95
N SER A 398 1.14 -16.91 23.19
CA SER A 398 0.77 -16.32 21.90
C SER A 398 0.23 -14.91 22.05
N GLU A 399 -0.60 -14.65 23.06
CA GLU A 399 -1.13 -13.30 23.34
C GLU A 399 -0.01 -12.34 23.77
N SER A 400 0.92 -12.78 24.62
CA SER A 400 2.09 -11.99 25.01
C SER A 400 2.97 -11.62 23.82
N ILE A 401 3.28 -12.59 22.94
CA ILE A 401 4.03 -12.35 21.70
C ILE A 401 3.27 -11.42 20.76
N ASN A 402 1.96 -11.64 20.58
CA ASN A 402 1.12 -10.81 19.70
C ASN A 402 1.03 -9.37 20.20
N ASN A 403 0.78 -9.16 21.49
CA ASN A 403 0.71 -7.83 22.09
C ASN A 403 2.05 -7.11 21.99
N SER A 404 3.16 -7.84 22.15
CA SER A 404 4.51 -7.30 22.01
C SER A 404 4.82 -6.91 20.55
N SER A 405 4.52 -7.80 19.60
CA SER A 405 4.66 -7.52 18.17
C SER A 405 3.81 -6.32 17.74
N GLU A 406 2.58 -6.23 18.26
CA GLU A 406 1.66 -5.11 18.02
C GLU A 406 2.19 -3.80 18.61
N ARG A 407 2.74 -3.81 19.83
CA ARG A 407 3.37 -2.65 20.46
C ARG A 407 4.54 -2.15 19.62
N ILE A 408 5.48 -3.02 19.28
CA ILE A 408 6.68 -2.58 18.56
C ILE A 408 6.33 -2.13 17.14
N THR A 409 5.43 -2.82 16.44
CA THR A 409 4.97 -2.40 15.10
C THR A 409 4.30 -1.01 15.13
N ASN A 410 3.50 -0.73 16.17
CA ASN A 410 2.88 0.59 16.35
C ASN A 410 3.91 1.67 16.69
N SER A 411 4.84 1.38 17.60
CA SER A 411 5.91 2.31 17.99
C SER A 411 6.80 2.65 16.80
N LEU A 412 7.11 1.66 15.95
CA LEU A 412 7.91 1.84 14.76
C LEU A 412 7.19 2.67 13.69
N ALA A 413 5.89 2.44 13.49
CA ALA A 413 5.09 3.23 12.55
C ALA A 413 5.00 4.72 12.94
N LYS A 414 5.09 5.01 14.24
CA LYS A 414 5.04 6.37 14.78
C LYS A 414 6.41 7.05 14.80
N SER A 415 7.50 6.31 15.00
CA SER A 415 8.85 6.89 14.98
C SER A 415 9.20 7.45 13.60
N GLU A 416 8.81 6.77 12.52
CA GLU A 416 8.99 7.27 11.15
C GLU A 416 8.35 8.65 10.90
N GLN A 417 7.20 8.93 11.52
CA GLN A 417 6.55 10.25 11.41
C GLN A 417 7.27 11.33 12.19
N VAL A 418 7.86 10.97 13.33
CA VAL A 418 8.65 11.90 14.15
C VAL A 418 9.84 12.39 13.31
N PHE A 419 10.45 11.51 12.52
CA PHE A 419 11.57 11.87 11.66
C PHE A 419 11.18 12.73 10.46
N GLU A 420 10.09 12.43 9.77
CA GLU A 420 9.57 13.29 8.70
C GLU A 420 9.29 14.72 9.21
N GLN A 421 8.80 14.85 10.44
CA GLN A 421 8.57 16.16 11.05
C GLN A 421 9.89 16.87 11.45
N LEU A 422 10.92 16.13 11.86
CA LEU A 422 12.26 16.67 12.14
C LEU A 422 12.96 17.15 10.85
N GLU A 423 12.86 16.40 9.76
CA GLU A 423 13.38 16.78 8.43
C GLU A 423 12.73 18.07 7.93
N ASN A 424 11.39 18.11 7.92
CA ASN A 424 10.63 19.29 7.51
C ASN A 424 10.94 20.52 8.40
N ALA A 425 11.29 20.32 9.67
CA ALA A 425 11.70 21.40 10.54
C ALA A 425 13.08 21.95 10.20
N ALA A 426 14.06 21.07 9.93
CA ALA A 426 15.41 21.47 9.56
C ALA A 426 15.42 22.25 8.23
N ASP A 427 14.65 21.78 7.24
CA ASP A 427 14.44 22.48 5.96
C ASP A 427 13.91 23.91 6.17
N ASN A 428 12.85 24.04 6.97
CA ASN A 428 12.23 25.33 7.22
C ASN A 428 13.14 26.28 8.03
N MET A 429 13.99 25.76 8.92
CA MET A 429 15.02 26.55 9.60
C MET A 429 16.13 27.03 8.66
N SER A 430 16.57 26.19 7.73
CA SER A 430 17.53 26.56 6.68
C SER A 430 17.00 27.67 5.79
N ILE A 431 15.75 27.54 5.33
CA ILE A 431 15.06 28.55 4.53
C ILE A 431 14.89 29.86 5.33
N ALA A 432 14.56 29.77 6.62
CA ALA A 432 14.44 30.95 7.48
C ALA A 432 15.78 31.69 7.65
N ALA A 433 16.88 30.96 7.81
CA ALA A 433 18.22 31.53 7.92
C ALA A 433 18.65 32.26 6.64
N LYS A 434 18.42 31.64 5.48
CA LYS A 434 18.68 32.24 4.15
C LYS A 434 17.88 33.53 3.94
N ASN A 435 16.58 33.49 4.26
CA ASN A 435 15.73 34.68 4.17
C ASN A 435 16.14 35.80 5.14
N ALA A 436 16.67 35.45 6.32
CA ALA A 436 17.20 36.44 7.26
C ALA A 436 18.51 37.07 6.75
N ALA A 437 19.44 36.29 6.19
CA ALA A 437 20.66 36.77 5.56
C ALA A 437 20.35 37.71 4.38
N ASP A 438 19.45 37.31 3.48
CA ASP A 438 18.94 38.16 2.38
C ASP A 438 18.32 39.45 2.93
N GLY A 439 17.63 39.38 4.07
CA GLY A 439 17.14 40.53 4.81
C GLY A 439 18.27 41.51 5.13
N PHE A 440 19.33 41.05 5.79
CA PHE A 440 20.49 41.90 6.15
C PHE A 440 21.23 42.46 4.93
N GLU A 441 21.42 41.68 3.86
CA GLU A 441 22.09 42.16 2.64
C GLU A 441 21.25 43.21 1.90
N ASN A 442 19.92 43.08 1.88
CA ASN A 442 19.04 44.10 1.33
C ASN A 442 19.06 45.40 2.17
N LEU A 443 19.24 45.28 3.49
CA LEU A 443 19.40 46.42 4.40
C LEU A 443 20.75 47.14 4.22
N ARG A 444 21.81 46.42 3.82
CA ARG A 444 23.15 46.96 3.56
C ARG A 444 23.13 48.08 2.52
N GLY A 445 22.31 47.96 1.48
CA GLY A 445 22.15 48.96 0.43
C GLY A 445 21.51 50.28 0.87
N SER A 446 20.86 50.29 2.04
CA SER A 446 20.03 51.39 2.54
C SER A 446 20.72 52.30 3.57
N SER A 447 21.86 51.90 4.14
CA SER A 447 22.62 52.69 5.13
C SER A 447 24.13 52.60 4.92
N SER A 448 24.76 53.69 4.50
CA SER A 448 26.22 53.73 4.29
C SER A 448 27.06 53.69 5.58
N LYS A 449 26.43 53.74 6.76
CA LYS A 449 27.10 53.78 8.08
C LYS A 449 26.96 52.47 8.87
N ALA A 450 25.86 51.74 8.68
CA ALA A 450 25.63 50.41 9.25
C ALA A 450 26.00 49.25 8.30
N ALA A 451 26.46 49.55 7.08
CA ALA A 451 26.73 48.55 6.03
C ALA A 451 27.70 47.44 6.47
N GLU A 452 28.75 47.77 7.24
CA GLU A 452 29.71 46.77 7.74
C GLU A 452 29.09 45.86 8.80
N ALA A 453 28.20 46.40 9.66
CA ALA A 453 27.49 45.60 10.66
C ALA A 453 26.43 44.70 10.02
N MET A 454 25.75 45.17 8.97
CA MET A 454 24.76 44.38 8.23
C MET A 454 25.40 43.27 7.39
N GLU A 455 26.59 43.52 6.82
CA GLU A 455 27.40 42.49 6.16
C GLU A 455 27.82 41.40 7.15
N ASP A 456 28.35 41.78 8.32
CA ASP A 456 28.73 40.82 9.36
C ASP A 456 27.53 40.04 9.92
N LEU A 457 26.34 40.64 9.96
CA LEU A 457 25.09 39.98 10.36
C LEU A 457 24.59 39.00 9.29
N SER A 458 24.66 39.38 8.01
CA SER A 458 24.35 38.48 6.90
C SER A 458 25.25 37.24 6.95
N ASP A 459 26.57 37.45 7.08
CA ASP A 459 27.55 36.37 7.20
C ASP A 459 27.30 35.47 8.42
N ALA A 460 26.77 36.03 9.51
CA ALA A 460 26.42 35.27 10.71
C ALA A 460 25.16 34.43 10.49
N PHE A 461 24.13 34.96 9.83
CA PHE A 461 22.91 34.19 9.54
C PHE A 461 23.10 33.17 8.40
N ASP A 462 24.01 33.40 7.45
CA ASP A 462 24.45 32.38 6.49
C ASP A 462 25.10 31.19 7.21
N LYS A 463 26.01 31.46 8.16
CA LYS A 463 26.62 30.40 8.99
C LYS A 463 25.63 29.71 9.93
N PHE A 464 24.59 30.43 10.37
CA PHE A 464 23.47 29.82 11.10
C PHE A 464 22.67 28.88 10.19
N GLY A 465 22.48 29.25 8.91
CA GLY A 465 21.89 28.40 7.87
C GLY A 465 22.72 27.15 7.58
N ASP A 466 24.04 27.28 7.45
CA ASP A 466 24.96 26.14 7.30
C ASP A 466 24.86 25.17 8.49
N GLY A 467 24.69 25.72 9.70
CA GLY A 467 24.44 24.93 10.91
C GLY A 467 23.09 24.20 10.89
N ALA A 468 22.04 24.82 10.34
CA ALA A 468 20.73 24.20 10.15
C ALA A 468 20.75 23.10 9.07
N ASP A 469 21.48 23.30 7.96
CA ASP A 469 21.70 22.28 6.93
C ASP A 469 22.44 21.06 7.52
N LYS A 470 23.45 21.27 8.38
CA LYS A 470 24.12 20.17 9.11
C LYS A 470 23.23 19.47 10.12
N LEU A 471 22.26 20.19 10.70
CA LEU A 471 21.28 19.61 11.60
C LEU A 471 20.33 18.69 10.83
N GLN A 472 19.95 19.05 9.60
CA GLN A 472 19.22 18.19 8.67
C GLN A 472 20.00 16.92 8.33
N ASP A 473 21.26 17.04 7.93
CA ASP A 473 22.15 15.89 7.66
C ASP A 473 22.26 14.95 8.88
N ALA A 474 22.24 15.52 10.09
CA ALA A 474 22.27 14.75 11.33
C ALA A 474 20.93 14.04 11.57
N SER A 475 19.80 14.68 11.28
CA SER A 475 18.47 14.07 11.32
C SER A 475 18.35 12.91 10.33
N ASP A 476 18.85 13.05 9.10
CA ASP A 476 18.86 11.95 8.12
C ASP A 476 19.68 10.75 8.62
N LYS A 477 20.82 11.01 9.25
CA LYS A 477 21.64 9.95 9.86
C LYS A 477 20.95 9.27 11.05
N VAL A 478 20.13 10.01 11.80
CA VAL A 478 19.27 9.42 12.83
C VAL A 478 18.28 8.45 12.17
N VAL A 479 17.65 8.84 11.05
CA VAL A 479 16.74 7.95 10.29
C VAL A 479 17.45 6.72 9.77
N GLU A 480 18.63 6.88 9.16
CA GLU A 480 19.44 5.75 8.67
C GLU A 480 19.83 4.80 9.80
N ALA A 481 20.21 5.32 10.97
CA ALA A 481 20.54 4.51 12.12
C ALA A 481 19.32 3.71 12.63
N PHE A 482 18.13 4.30 12.62
CA PHE A 482 16.88 3.59 12.92
C PHE A 482 16.51 2.58 11.83
N ASP A 483 16.62 2.91 10.54
CA ASP A 483 16.38 1.97 9.43
C ASP A 483 17.31 0.77 9.54
N LYS A 484 18.57 0.96 9.95
CA LYS A 484 19.51 -0.11 10.28
C LYS A 484 19.09 -0.90 11.51
N LEU A 485 18.63 -0.23 12.57
CA LEU A 485 18.15 -0.89 13.79
C LEU A 485 16.98 -1.85 13.50
N ILE A 486 16.07 -1.42 12.61
CA ILE A 486 14.88 -2.19 12.17
C ILE A 486 15.25 -3.48 11.43
N VAL A 487 16.33 -3.46 10.65
CA VAL A 487 16.75 -4.57 9.78
C VAL A 487 17.98 -5.29 10.31
N ALA A 488 18.50 -4.91 11.49
CA ALA A 488 19.72 -5.46 12.08
C ALA A 488 19.48 -6.92 12.51
N PRO A 489 20.13 -7.90 11.86
CA PRO A 489 19.86 -9.32 12.04
C PRO A 489 20.51 -9.90 13.31
N ASN A 490 21.45 -9.18 13.95
CA ASN A 490 22.20 -9.65 15.11
C ASN A 490 22.61 -8.53 16.10
N GLU A 491 23.12 -8.90 17.27
CA GLU A 491 23.48 -7.99 18.38
C GLU A 491 24.61 -7.02 18.03
N ASP A 492 25.64 -7.48 17.30
CA ASP A 492 26.77 -6.64 16.88
C ASP A 492 26.31 -5.55 15.90
N GLU A 493 25.42 -5.89 14.97
CA GLU A 493 24.82 -4.94 14.02
C GLU A 493 23.81 -4.00 14.69
N ARG A 494 23.04 -4.46 15.68
CA ARG A 494 22.18 -3.59 16.51
C ARG A 494 23.01 -2.63 17.34
N LYS A 495 24.09 -3.09 17.95
CA LYS A 495 25.02 -2.25 18.70
C LYS A 495 25.67 -1.23 17.78
N ALA A 496 26.10 -1.64 16.59
CA ALA A 496 26.60 -0.72 15.56
C ALA A 496 25.53 0.30 15.14
N ALA A 497 24.26 -0.10 14.99
CA ALA A 497 23.16 0.81 14.68
C ALA A 497 22.84 1.78 15.84
N LEU A 498 22.92 1.33 17.09
CA LEU A 498 22.79 2.20 18.28
C LEU A 498 23.99 3.15 18.43
N GLU A 499 25.21 2.69 18.11
CA GLU A 499 26.40 3.54 18.03
C GLU A 499 26.28 4.57 16.89
N ASP A 500 25.75 4.17 15.73
CA ASP A 500 25.41 5.08 14.62
C ASP A 500 24.38 6.12 15.05
N LEU A 501 23.34 5.72 15.80
CA LEU A 501 22.33 6.63 16.35
C LEU A 501 22.97 7.62 17.34
N GLN A 502 23.85 7.14 18.22
CA GLN A 502 24.59 7.99 19.14
C GLN A 502 25.48 9.00 18.41
N ASN A 503 26.16 8.57 17.34
CA ASN A 503 26.99 9.43 16.49
C ASN A 503 26.15 10.48 15.75
N ALA A 504 24.95 10.12 15.31
CA ALA A 504 24.02 11.04 14.66
C ALA A 504 23.52 12.12 15.65
N LEU A 505 23.15 11.72 16.87
CA LEU A 505 22.78 12.65 17.94
C LEU A 505 23.93 13.59 18.34
N ALA A 506 25.17 13.09 18.38
CA ALA A 506 26.35 13.92 18.60
C ALA A 506 26.58 14.93 17.45
N SER A 507 26.26 14.53 16.21
CA SER A 507 26.33 15.42 15.05
C SER A 507 25.27 16.54 15.14
N ALA A 508 24.06 16.23 15.58
CA ALA A 508 22.99 17.21 15.81
C ALA A 508 23.36 18.21 16.92
N GLN A 509 24.00 17.74 17.99
CA GLN A 509 24.54 18.59 19.05
C GLN A 509 25.62 19.54 18.51
N SER A 510 26.55 19.02 17.69
CA SER A 510 27.61 19.82 17.07
C SER A 510 27.04 20.90 16.14
N ALA A 511 26.06 20.54 15.30
CA ALA A 511 25.37 21.49 14.43
C ALA A 511 24.71 22.63 15.25
N SER A 512 24.01 22.28 16.34
CA SER A 512 23.41 23.25 17.25
C SER A 512 24.45 24.18 17.92
N GLN A 513 25.66 23.70 18.20
CA GLN A 513 26.77 24.52 18.71
C GLN A 513 27.31 25.51 17.68
N GLU A 514 27.38 25.10 16.41
CA GLU A 514 27.77 25.98 15.31
C GLU A 514 26.74 27.10 15.11
N MET A 515 25.44 26.77 15.13
CA MET A 515 24.35 27.75 15.09
C MET A 515 24.45 28.77 16.24
N ASN A 516 24.66 28.31 17.47
CA ASN A 516 24.81 29.20 18.63
C ASN A 516 26.06 30.10 18.51
N SER A 517 27.16 29.55 17.99
CA SER A 517 28.39 30.33 17.75
C SER A 517 28.16 31.42 16.69
N ALA A 518 27.35 31.14 15.67
CA ALA A 518 26.97 32.11 14.66
C ALA A 518 26.14 33.26 15.26
N LEU A 519 25.19 32.96 16.15
CA LEU A 519 24.41 33.97 16.87
C LEU A 519 25.27 34.84 17.78
N GLN A 520 26.29 34.28 18.45
CA GLN A 520 27.23 35.06 19.25
C GLN A 520 28.09 36.02 18.40
N ASN A 521 28.43 35.60 17.17
CA ASN A 521 29.09 36.49 16.22
C ASN A 521 28.15 37.61 15.74
N ALA A 522 26.87 37.31 15.53
CA ALA A 522 25.84 38.31 15.22
C ALA A 522 25.69 39.37 16.34
N VAL A 523 25.72 38.94 17.61
CA VAL A 523 25.73 39.86 18.77
C VAL A 523 26.96 40.78 18.74
N THR A 524 28.12 40.23 18.38
CA THR A 524 29.37 41.01 18.26
C THR A 524 29.29 42.02 17.11
N ALA A 525 28.66 41.65 15.99
CA ALA A 525 28.42 42.53 14.85
C ALA A 525 27.50 43.71 15.22
N LEU A 526 26.42 43.45 15.97
CA LEU A 526 25.49 44.49 16.44
C LEU A 526 26.16 45.56 17.32
N GLN A 527 27.23 45.22 18.04
CA GLN A 527 27.92 46.21 18.89
C GLN A 527 28.46 47.40 18.09
N LYS A 528 28.69 47.24 16.78
CA LYS A 528 29.15 48.30 15.88
C LYS A 528 28.11 49.41 15.65
N ILE A 529 26.81 49.15 15.86
CA ILE A 529 25.72 50.13 15.68
C ILE A 529 25.17 50.70 17.01
N ARG A 530 25.69 50.24 18.16
CA ARG A 530 25.22 50.60 19.51
C ARG A 530 25.24 52.10 19.81
N GLU A 531 26.26 52.82 19.34
CA GLU A 531 26.37 54.28 19.57
C GLU A 531 25.47 55.09 18.61
N GLU A 532 24.95 54.46 17.55
CA GLU A 532 24.18 55.14 16.50
C GLU A 532 22.66 55.07 16.76
N ASP A 533 22.14 53.90 17.15
CA ASP A 533 20.74 53.69 17.50
C ASP A 533 20.61 52.76 18.73
N PRO A 534 20.61 53.31 19.95
CA PRO A 534 20.60 52.53 21.18
C PRO A 534 19.32 51.69 21.36
N GLU A 535 18.17 52.18 20.88
CA GLU A 535 16.88 51.48 21.03
C GLU A 535 16.82 50.26 20.10
N ALA A 536 17.17 50.44 18.81
CA ALA A 536 17.24 49.32 17.86
C ALA A 536 18.32 48.29 18.25
N TYR A 537 19.46 48.76 18.80
CA TYR A 537 20.49 47.88 19.33
C TYR A 537 19.99 47.04 20.51
N ASP A 538 19.32 47.64 21.49
CA ASP A 538 18.86 46.91 22.68
C ASP A 538 17.80 45.85 22.31
N GLU A 539 16.89 46.14 21.37
CA GLU A 539 15.89 45.17 20.88
C GLU A 539 16.52 44.04 20.07
N LEU A 540 17.41 44.34 19.12
CA LEU A 540 18.11 43.32 18.31
C LEU A 540 19.06 42.47 19.16
N ASN A 541 19.72 43.06 20.15
CA ASN A 541 20.61 42.34 21.06
C ASN A 541 19.83 41.41 22.00
N GLN A 542 18.66 41.84 22.49
CA GLN A 542 17.77 40.97 23.26
C GLN A 542 17.26 39.81 22.39
N ALA A 543 16.87 40.09 21.15
CA ALA A 543 16.39 39.09 20.23
C ALA A 543 17.44 38.00 19.89
N LEU A 544 18.68 38.40 19.62
CA LEU A 544 19.78 37.45 19.40
C LEU A 544 20.13 36.68 20.68
N ALA A 545 19.98 37.28 21.85
CA ALA A 545 20.17 36.60 23.13
C ALA A 545 19.09 35.53 23.36
N ASP A 546 17.84 35.82 23.01
CA ASP A 546 16.74 34.85 23.08
C ASP A 546 16.98 33.69 22.09
N LEU A 547 17.41 33.98 20.86
CA LEU A 547 17.83 32.96 19.88
C LEU A 547 19.01 32.09 20.37
N SER A 548 20.03 32.72 20.98
CA SER A 548 21.18 32.02 21.54
C SER A 548 20.80 31.16 22.75
N SER A 549 19.86 31.63 23.57
CA SER A 549 19.28 30.87 24.68
C SER A 549 18.55 29.62 24.16
N GLY A 550 17.74 29.74 23.11
CA GLY A 550 17.07 28.59 22.52
C GLY A 550 18.02 27.57 21.90
N THR A 551 19.00 28.00 21.10
CA THR A 551 20.02 27.08 20.56
C THR A 551 20.85 26.40 21.67
N THR A 552 21.09 27.08 22.81
CA THR A 552 21.75 26.47 23.98
C THR A 552 20.91 25.37 24.63
N LYS A 553 19.59 25.54 24.67
CA LYS A 553 18.67 24.52 25.16
C LYS A 553 18.59 23.31 24.22
N LEU A 554 18.65 23.51 22.90
CA LEU A 554 18.78 22.42 21.91
C LEU A 554 20.05 21.59 22.15
N ILE A 555 21.19 22.24 22.35
CA ILE A 555 22.47 21.57 22.67
C ILE A 555 22.32 20.71 23.93
N THR A 556 21.61 21.21 24.95
CA THR A 556 21.39 20.50 26.22
C THR A 556 20.49 19.28 26.02
N ALA A 557 19.41 19.41 25.24
CA ALA A 557 18.51 18.31 24.94
C ALA A 557 19.22 17.16 24.19
N PHE A 558 19.95 17.46 23.10
CA PHE A 558 20.70 16.43 22.36
C PHE A 558 21.79 15.77 23.22
N SER A 559 22.43 16.54 24.10
CA SER A 559 23.42 16.01 25.03
C SER A 559 22.80 15.05 26.05
N GLN A 560 21.60 15.35 26.55
CA GLN A 560 20.90 14.52 27.52
C GLN A 560 20.44 13.20 26.88
N ILE A 561 19.82 13.27 25.70
CA ILE A 561 19.39 12.08 24.94
C ILE A 561 20.57 11.18 24.60
N SER A 562 21.70 11.75 24.17
CA SER A 562 22.92 11.00 23.87
C SER A 562 23.52 10.33 25.12
N ALA A 563 23.48 11.01 26.28
CA ALA A 563 23.92 10.43 27.55
C ALA A 563 23.02 9.27 27.99
N ASP A 564 21.71 9.42 27.87
CA ASP A 564 20.73 8.40 28.23
C ASP A 564 20.83 7.18 27.30
N LEU A 565 21.02 7.41 26.00
CA LEU A 565 21.30 6.34 25.02
C LEU A 565 22.63 5.63 25.32
N SER A 566 23.65 6.33 25.82
CA SER A 566 24.92 5.71 26.24
C SER A 566 24.72 4.72 27.39
N VAL A 567 23.77 4.98 28.29
CA VAL A 567 23.39 4.07 29.39
C VAL A 567 22.66 2.84 28.84
N VAL A 568 21.85 3.01 27.80
CA VAL A 568 21.19 1.89 27.08
C VAL A 568 22.22 1.02 26.34
N ILE A 569 23.16 1.63 25.61
CA ILE A 569 24.22 0.92 24.86
C ILE A 569 25.15 0.11 25.78
N SER A 570 25.33 0.55 27.03
CA SER A 570 26.29 -0.05 27.98
C SER A 570 25.71 -1.13 28.90
N ASN A 571 24.39 -1.34 28.90
CA ASN A 571 23.71 -2.31 29.77
C ASN A 571 22.93 -3.35 28.96
N SER A 572 22.95 -4.61 29.38
CA SER A 572 22.03 -5.64 28.86
C SER A 572 20.59 -5.29 29.20
N LEU A 573 19.67 -5.47 28.24
CA LEU A 573 18.26 -5.08 28.25
C LEU A 573 17.44 -5.33 29.55
N PRO A 574 17.64 -6.40 30.35
CA PRO A 574 16.82 -6.62 31.55
C PRO A 574 17.12 -5.67 32.74
N SER A 575 18.13 -4.79 32.66
CA SER A 575 18.47 -3.83 33.72
C SER A 575 18.30 -2.35 33.34
N ILE A 576 17.63 -2.06 32.23
CA ILE A 576 17.43 -0.68 31.78
C ILE A 576 16.40 0.00 32.68
N ASP A 577 16.79 1.12 33.30
CA ASP A 577 15.89 2.03 33.99
C ASP A 577 15.07 2.80 32.94
N LEU A 578 14.04 2.15 32.40
CA LEU A 578 13.14 2.71 31.38
C LEU A 578 12.41 3.95 31.90
N ASP A 579 12.13 4.01 33.20
CA ASP A 579 11.54 5.19 33.86
C ASP A 579 12.55 6.35 33.89
N GLY A 580 13.82 6.07 34.19
CA GLY A 580 14.92 7.04 34.14
C GLY A 580 15.18 7.57 32.73
N PHE A 581 15.19 6.68 31.72
CA PHE A 581 15.31 7.04 30.30
C PHE A 581 14.13 7.89 29.81
N ALA A 582 12.90 7.49 30.15
CA ALA A 582 11.69 8.25 29.82
C ALA A 582 11.67 9.63 30.49
N SER A 583 12.09 9.71 31.75
CA SER A 583 12.21 10.97 32.51
C SER A 583 13.29 11.89 31.94
N GLY A 584 14.46 11.34 31.57
CA GLY A 584 15.54 12.06 30.90
C GLY A 584 15.10 12.62 29.55
N MET A 585 14.37 11.83 28.76
CA MET A 585 13.77 12.25 27.50
C MET A 585 12.71 13.35 27.71
N ALA A 586 11.82 13.20 28.69
CA ALA A 586 10.81 14.21 29.02
C ALA A 586 11.45 15.55 29.42
N SER A 587 12.54 15.52 30.19
CA SER A 587 13.29 16.72 30.56
C SER A 587 14.03 17.37 29.38
N ALA A 588 14.54 16.55 28.46
CA ALA A 588 15.11 17.03 27.20
C ALA A 588 14.03 17.72 26.33
N LEU A 589 12.82 17.16 26.26
CA LEU A 589 11.67 17.72 25.53
C LEU A 589 11.13 19.01 26.17
N GLU A 590 11.11 19.11 27.49
CA GLU A 590 10.77 20.36 28.19
C GLU A 590 11.79 21.47 27.85
N SER A 591 13.09 21.16 27.96
CA SER A 591 14.16 22.08 27.58
C SER A 591 14.05 22.51 26.11
N PHE A 592 13.64 21.60 25.24
CA PHE A 592 13.42 21.83 23.82
C PHE A 592 12.21 22.74 23.55
N ASN A 593 11.06 22.53 24.21
CA ASN A 593 9.90 23.41 24.08
C ASN A 593 10.21 24.84 24.56
N GLU A 594 10.95 24.98 25.65
CA GLU A 594 11.39 26.31 26.07
C GLU A 594 12.44 26.94 25.13
N ALA A 595 13.09 26.15 24.27
CA ALA A 595 13.96 26.66 23.21
C ALA A 595 13.14 27.30 22.08
N VAL A 596 12.00 26.67 21.75
CA VAL A 596 11.04 27.10 20.71
C VAL A 596 10.48 28.49 21.02
N ASP A 597 10.04 28.71 22.27
CA ASP A 597 9.51 30.00 22.70
C ASP A 597 10.56 31.11 22.54
N ASN A 598 11.79 30.85 22.97
CA ASN A 598 12.88 31.83 22.92
C ASN A 598 13.31 32.16 21.48
N VAL A 599 13.34 31.16 20.59
CA VAL A 599 13.70 31.34 19.17
C VAL A 599 12.62 32.11 18.41
N THR A 600 11.35 31.81 18.65
CA THR A 600 10.20 32.54 18.06
C THR A 600 10.19 33.99 18.49
N GLU A 601 10.28 34.23 19.81
CA GLU A 601 10.31 35.58 20.37
C GLU A 601 11.49 36.40 19.82
N GLY A 602 12.65 35.78 19.61
CA GLY A 602 13.81 36.44 19.03
C GLY A 602 13.55 36.96 17.61
N PHE A 603 13.01 36.15 16.71
CA PHE A 603 12.72 36.61 15.34
C PHE A 603 11.57 37.61 15.27
N GLU A 604 10.54 37.49 16.12
CA GLU A 604 9.49 38.52 16.23
C GLU A 604 10.08 39.86 16.66
N LYS A 605 10.95 39.85 17.69
CA LYS A 605 11.66 41.06 18.15
C LYS A 605 12.61 41.63 17.09
N ILE A 606 13.28 40.80 16.27
CA ILE A 606 14.07 41.27 15.12
C ILE A 606 13.17 41.97 14.10
N SER A 607 12.04 41.36 13.73
CA SER A 607 11.07 41.94 12.80
C SER A 607 10.51 43.27 13.32
N ASP A 608 10.17 43.34 14.61
CA ASP A 608 9.63 44.54 15.24
C ASP A 608 10.67 45.67 15.34
N ALA A 609 11.90 45.36 15.72
CA ALA A 609 13.00 46.32 15.75
C ALA A 609 13.24 46.94 14.35
N PHE A 610 13.19 46.12 13.30
CA PHE A 610 13.31 46.60 11.92
C PHE A 610 12.07 47.38 11.44
N ASN A 611 10.87 47.03 11.90
CA ASN A 611 9.64 47.79 11.64
C ASN A 611 9.64 49.18 12.32
N GLU A 612 10.29 49.32 13.48
CA GLU A 612 10.49 50.63 14.12
C GLU A 612 11.56 51.46 13.39
N MET A 613 12.68 50.84 12.97
CA MET A 613 13.67 51.48 12.07
C MET A 613 13.05 51.92 10.72
N TYR A 614 12.08 51.18 10.19
CA TYR A 614 11.34 51.49 8.94
C TYR A 614 10.57 52.80 8.98
N LYS A 615 10.07 53.23 10.15
CA LYS A 615 9.39 54.53 10.28
C LYS A 615 10.33 55.71 9.97
N ALA A 616 11.64 55.48 9.88
CA ALA A 616 12.66 56.50 9.61
C ALA A 616 13.19 56.54 8.15
N SER A 617 12.85 55.60 7.25
CA SER A 617 13.41 55.56 5.86
C SER A 617 12.46 54.93 4.81
N ASN A 618 12.48 55.44 3.57
CA ASN A 618 11.49 55.13 2.49
C ASN A 618 11.81 53.91 1.60
N ASP A 619 12.99 53.28 1.70
CA ASP A 619 13.51 52.31 0.69
C ASP A 619 13.70 50.87 1.22
N LEU A 620 12.97 50.46 2.26
CA LEU A 620 13.26 49.24 3.06
C LEU A 620 12.33 48.03 2.84
N GLY A 621 11.43 48.08 1.85
CA GLY A 621 10.32 47.12 1.71
C GLY A 621 10.70 45.67 1.41
N GLU A 622 11.79 45.42 0.67
CA GLU A 622 12.22 44.05 0.29
C GLU A 622 12.93 43.31 1.45
N GLY A 623 13.76 44.01 2.24
CA GLY A 623 14.42 43.43 3.42
C GLY A 623 13.42 43.00 4.51
N LEU A 624 12.39 43.81 4.78
CA LEU A 624 11.31 43.47 5.71
C LEU A 624 10.45 42.30 5.24
N GLY A 625 10.22 42.18 3.92
CA GLY A 625 9.58 41.01 3.33
C GLY A 625 10.37 39.74 3.63
N SER A 626 11.69 39.80 3.48
CA SER A 626 12.60 38.68 3.72
C SER A 626 12.59 38.23 5.19
N PHE A 627 12.60 39.16 6.17
CA PHE A 627 12.46 38.82 7.59
C PHE A 627 11.08 38.24 7.95
N LYS A 628 10.01 38.72 7.30
CA LYS A 628 8.67 38.17 7.50
C LYS A 628 8.58 36.75 6.97
N ASP A 629 9.17 36.47 5.82
CA ASP A 629 9.24 35.12 5.26
C ASP A 629 10.15 34.22 6.10
N ALA A 630 11.24 34.74 6.67
CA ALA A 630 12.05 34.04 7.66
C ALA A 630 11.22 33.63 8.89
N SER A 631 10.45 34.56 9.47
CA SER A 631 9.59 34.31 10.63
C SER A 631 8.49 33.27 10.35
N ASN A 632 7.84 33.31 9.18
CA ASN A 632 6.80 32.34 8.81
C ASN A 632 7.37 30.92 8.63
N ASN A 633 8.52 30.78 7.98
CA ASN A 633 9.17 29.49 7.79
C ASN A 633 9.65 28.93 9.14
N LEU A 634 10.22 29.78 10.00
CA LEU A 634 10.59 29.39 11.36
C LEU A 634 9.37 28.93 12.17
N SER A 635 8.25 29.65 12.12
CA SER A 635 7.01 29.23 12.79
C SER A 635 6.51 27.86 12.30
N SER A 636 6.67 27.58 11.00
CA SER A 636 6.33 26.28 10.41
C SER A 636 7.30 25.18 10.86
N ALA A 637 8.60 25.47 10.93
CA ALA A 637 9.60 24.56 11.48
C ALA A 637 9.25 24.15 12.93
N LEU A 638 8.87 25.14 13.73
CA LEU A 638 8.60 24.96 15.16
C LEU A 638 7.29 24.18 15.41
N ALA A 639 6.28 24.34 14.55
CA ALA A 639 5.08 23.52 14.58
C ALA A 639 5.40 22.03 14.31
N ASN A 640 6.22 21.75 13.31
CA ASN A 640 6.63 20.38 12.98
C ASN A 640 7.44 19.74 14.13
N LEU A 641 8.34 20.49 14.77
CA LEU A 641 9.10 20.02 15.94
C LEU A 641 8.20 19.72 17.15
N SER A 642 7.17 20.56 17.39
CA SER A 642 6.20 20.34 18.46
C SER A 642 5.37 19.06 18.23
N ASP A 643 4.94 18.83 16.99
CA ASP A 643 4.23 17.61 16.60
C ASP A 643 5.12 16.37 16.71
N ALA A 644 6.40 16.47 16.33
CA ALA A 644 7.39 15.41 16.50
C ALA A 644 7.56 15.03 17.99
N SER A 645 7.67 16.04 18.87
CA SER A 645 7.77 15.86 20.32
C SER A 645 6.55 15.14 20.91
N ALA A 646 5.34 15.58 20.57
CA ALA A 646 4.10 14.98 21.08
C ALA A 646 3.96 13.50 20.66
N LYS A 647 4.37 13.16 19.43
CA LYS A 647 4.38 11.78 18.94
C LYS A 647 5.44 10.92 19.64
N MET A 648 6.60 11.48 19.97
CA MET A 648 7.65 10.79 20.71
C MET A 648 7.21 10.47 22.16
N GLU A 649 6.56 11.41 22.83
CA GLU A 649 5.97 11.19 24.17
C GLU A 649 4.94 10.06 24.14
N GLN A 650 4.09 10.02 23.11
CA GLN A 650 3.12 8.94 22.92
C GLN A 650 3.80 7.57 22.73
N ILE A 651 4.85 7.49 21.91
CA ILE A 651 5.60 6.24 21.68
C ILE A 651 6.19 5.72 23.00
N ILE A 652 6.77 6.60 23.81
CA ILE A 652 7.40 6.25 25.09
C ILE A 652 6.35 5.80 26.11
N SER A 653 5.20 6.48 26.18
CA SER A 653 4.09 6.06 27.03
C SER A 653 3.56 4.66 26.65
N GLU A 654 3.42 4.37 25.36
CA GLU A 654 2.94 3.06 24.88
C GLU A 654 3.98 1.93 25.07
N LEU A 655 5.27 2.26 25.05
CA LEU A 655 6.34 1.32 25.37
C LEU A 655 6.47 1.04 26.86
N THR A 656 6.08 1.98 27.74
CA THR A 656 6.19 1.83 29.21
C THR A 656 4.91 1.31 29.89
N GLU A 657 3.76 1.33 29.21
CA GLU A 657 2.45 0.95 29.78
C GLU A 657 2.28 -0.53 30.17
N GLU A 658 3.13 -1.46 29.69
CA GLU A 658 3.08 -2.89 30.04
C GLU A 658 4.47 -3.50 30.33
N PRO A 659 4.57 -4.39 31.35
CA PRO A 659 5.84 -4.96 31.81
C PRO A 659 6.55 -5.81 30.73
N ILE A 660 7.85 -6.05 30.97
CA ILE A 660 8.75 -6.88 30.15
C ILE A 660 8.07 -8.20 29.77
N ILE A 661 8.23 -8.60 28.51
CA ILE A 661 7.69 -9.85 27.93
C ILE A 661 8.10 -11.03 28.81
N GLN A 662 7.14 -11.57 29.55
CA GLN A 662 7.31 -12.83 30.28
C GLN A 662 6.43 -13.86 29.59
N LEU A 663 7.07 -14.75 28.84
CA LEU A 663 6.39 -15.94 28.35
C LEU A 663 5.98 -16.77 29.56
N PRO A 664 4.72 -17.21 29.62
CA PRO A 664 4.25 -18.02 30.73
C PRO A 664 5.09 -19.31 30.77
N VAL A 665 5.58 -19.64 31.95
CA VAL A 665 6.26 -20.91 32.21
C VAL A 665 5.32 -21.81 33.01
N PRO A 666 5.34 -23.13 32.79
CA PRO A 666 4.53 -24.05 33.58
C PRO A 666 4.84 -23.88 35.06
N ASP A 667 3.80 -23.73 35.86
CA ASP A 667 3.93 -23.57 37.30
C ASP A 667 4.12 -24.92 38.02
N GLU A 668 4.28 -24.88 39.34
CA GLU A 668 4.40 -26.09 40.15
C GLU A 668 3.13 -26.95 40.07
N SER A 669 1.96 -26.35 39.80
CA SER A 669 0.69 -27.07 39.61
C SER A 669 0.72 -27.95 38.36
N TYR A 670 1.17 -27.43 37.22
CA TYR A 670 1.31 -28.19 35.98
C TYR A 670 2.26 -29.39 36.15
N SER A 671 3.41 -29.17 36.79
CA SER A 671 4.39 -30.23 37.06
C SER A 671 3.79 -31.33 37.96
N ASN A 672 3.05 -30.94 39.00
CA ASN A 672 2.38 -31.90 39.89
C ASN A 672 1.32 -32.74 39.16
N HIS A 673 0.55 -32.16 38.23
CA HIS A 673 -0.42 -32.93 37.45
C HIS A 673 0.26 -33.89 36.46
N LEU A 674 1.40 -33.50 35.87
CA LEU A 674 2.21 -34.41 35.06
C LEU A 674 2.70 -35.61 35.88
N ASP A 675 3.24 -35.37 37.07
CA ASP A 675 3.67 -36.44 37.98
C ASP A 675 2.49 -37.35 38.38
N GLN A 676 1.33 -36.77 38.69
CA GLN A 676 0.10 -37.54 38.99
C GLN A 676 -0.38 -38.39 37.81
N LEU A 677 -0.21 -37.93 36.58
CA LEU A 677 -0.53 -38.72 35.38
C LEU A 677 0.42 -39.92 35.27
N TYR A 678 1.73 -39.71 35.43
CA TYR A 678 2.70 -40.80 35.42
C TYR A 678 2.48 -41.81 36.54
N ASP A 679 2.16 -41.35 37.75
CA ASP A 679 1.82 -42.20 38.88
C ASP A 679 0.57 -43.05 38.57
N SER A 680 -0.48 -42.42 38.04
CA SER A 680 -1.72 -43.13 37.65
C SER A 680 -1.46 -44.16 36.55
N LEU A 681 -0.63 -43.85 35.55
CA LEU A 681 -0.23 -44.79 34.49
C LEU A 681 0.61 -45.96 35.04
N SER A 682 1.46 -45.70 36.03
CA SER A 682 2.24 -46.74 36.73
C SER A 682 1.34 -47.68 37.55
N GLU A 683 0.34 -47.12 38.25
CA GLU A 683 -0.68 -47.90 38.97
C GLU A 683 -1.53 -48.75 38.02
N ILE A 684 -1.93 -48.20 36.88
CA ILE A 684 -2.66 -48.93 35.82
C ILE A 684 -1.81 -50.11 35.32
N THR A 685 -0.54 -49.87 35.02
CA THR A 685 0.39 -50.91 34.53
C THR A 685 0.53 -52.04 35.54
N SER A 686 0.74 -51.69 36.81
CA SER A 686 0.85 -52.65 37.92
C SER A 686 -0.46 -53.42 38.14
N GLY A 687 -1.61 -52.75 37.96
CA GLY A 687 -2.93 -53.34 38.01
C GLY A 687 -3.15 -54.39 36.91
N ILE A 688 -2.82 -54.03 35.67
CA ILE A 688 -2.88 -54.94 34.51
C ILE A 688 -1.99 -56.17 34.74
N GLU A 689 -0.75 -55.98 35.22
CA GLU A 689 0.16 -57.09 35.49
C GLU A 689 -0.40 -58.04 36.58
N THR A 690 -0.95 -57.47 37.64
CA THR A 690 -1.57 -58.24 38.73
C THR A 690 -2.79 -59.02 38.24
N ILE A 691 -3.65 -58.38 37.44
CA ILE A 691 -4.83 -59.04 36.85
C ILE A 691 -4.37 -60.16 35.91
N ASN A 692 -3.36 -59.92 35.08
CA ASN A 692 -2.81 -60.93 34.17
C ASN A 692 -2.26 -62.15 34.92
N ASN A 693 -1.55 -61.92 36.04
CA ASN A 693 -1.05 -62.99 36.92
C ASN A 693 -2.18 -63.78 37.61
N LEU A 694 -3.25 -63.09 38.01
CA LEU A 694 -4.43 -63.71 38.64
C LEU A 694 -5.37 -64.41 37.64
N ALA A 695 -5.36 -63.97 36.38
CA ALA A 695 -6.19 -64.48 35.30
C ALA A 695 -5.60 -65.71 34.59
N ALA A 696 -4.48 -66.27 35.09
CA ALA A 696 -3.79 -67.41 34.48
C ALA A 696 -4.67 -68.68 34.33
N ASP A 697 -5.73 -68.82 35.14
CA ASP A 697 -6.72 -69.91 35.09
C ASP A 697 -8.09 -69.48 34.51
N ALA A 698 -8.23 -68.23 34.07
CA ALA A 698 -9.49 -67.68 33.55
C ALA A 698 -9.67 -68.02 32.05
N GLY A 699 -10.92 -68.29 31.64
CA GLY A 699 -11.24 -68.74 30.29
C GLY A 699 -10.85 -67.76 29.16
N THR A 700 -10.98 -68.20 27.90
CA THR A 700 -10.52 -67.48 26.70
C THR A 700 -11.08 -66.07 26.49
N VAL A 701 -12.21 -65.72 27.13
CA VAL A 701 -12.84 -64.38 27.00
C VAL A 701 -12.02 -63.33 27.75
N VAL A 702 -11.73 -63.57 29.03
CA VAL A 702 -10.88 -62.73 29.89
C VAL A 702 -9.49 -62.49 29.28
N THR A 703 -8.91 -63.51 28.65
CA THR A 703 -7.59 -63.38 27.99
C THR A 703 -7.63 -62.47 26.75
N ASN A 704 -8.76 -62.39 26.05
CA ASN A 704 -8.90 -61.51 24.89
C ASN A 704 -9.05 -60.05 25.31
N ASP A 705 -9.83 -59.76 26.36
CA ASP A 705 -9.98 -58.40 26.88
C ASP A 705 -8.66 -57.87 27.45
N LEU A 706 -7.90 -58.71 28.17
CA LEU A 706 -6.57 -58.34 28.66
C LEU A 706 -5.59 -58.02 27.54
N LYS A 707 -5.66 -58.71 26.39
CA LYS A 707 -4.85 -58.37 25.21
C LYS A 707 -5.24 -57.03 24.61
N ALA A 708 -6.54 -56.74 24.54
CA ALA A 708 -7.04 -55.46 24.05
C ALA A 708 -6.63 -54.30 24.97
N ILE A 709 -6.74 -54.48 26.29
CA ILE A 709 -6.29 -53.52 27.31
C ILE A 709 -4.78 -53.28 27.20
N THR A 710 -3.98 -54.34 27.08
CA THR A 710 -2.51 -54.22 26.93
C THR A 710 -2.14 -53.47 25.64
N ALA A 711 -2.90 -53.66 24.56
CA ALA A 711 -2.67 -52.93 23.31
C ALA A 711 -2.92 -51.42 23.47
N GLU A 712 -4.00 -51.02 24.16
CA GLU A 712 -4.26 -49.61 24.43
C GLU A 712 -3.18 -48.98 25.35
N MET A 713 -2.64 -49.74 26.32
CA MET A 713 -1.53 -49.26 27.15
C MET A 713 -0.24 -49.00 26.32
N ASN A 714 0.06 -49.86 25.35
CA ASN A 714 1.19 -49.63 24.44
C ASN A 714 0.98 -48.38 23.58
N ASN A 715 -0.24 -48.15 23.09
CA ASN A 715 -0.57 -46.93 22.33
C ASN A 715 -0.34 -45.68 23.19
N ILE A 716 -0.74 -45.67 24.47
CA ILE A 716 -0.46 -44.56 25.39
C ILE A 716 1.05 -44.32 25.54
N GLY A 717 1.83 -45.41 25.67
CA GLY A 717 3.29 -45.33 25.74
C GLY A 717 3.93 -44.75 24.46
N GLU A 718 3.41 -45.10 23.28
CA GLU A 718 3.87 -44.57 22.00
C GLU A 718 3.55 -43.07 21.84
N GLU A 719 2.35 -42.62 22.23
CA GLU A 719 1.94 -41.20 22.16
C GLU A 719 2.82 -40.31 23.08
N LEU A 720 3.19 -40.81 24.25
CA LEU A 720 4.08 -40.10 25.17
C LEU A 720 5.55 -40.15 24.70
N ALA A 721 5.98 -41.24 24.06
CA ALA A 721 7.34 -41.40 23.54
C ALA A 721 7.61 -40.52 22.32
N SER A 722 6.67 -40.41 21.38
CA SER A 722 6.78 -39.57 20.17
C SER A 722 6.96 -38.08 20.52
N SER A 723 6.40 -37.64 21.65
CA SER A 723 6.55 -36.28 22.17
C SER A 723 7.94 -36.00 22.80
N ASN A 724 8.79 -37.02 23.01
CA ASN A 724 10.03 -36.95 23.78
C ASN A 724 11.32 -37.18 22.95
N GLU A 725 11.24 -37.19 21.61
CA GLU A 725 12.34 -37.68 20.73
C GLU A 725 13.64 -36.84 20.64
N GLN A 726 13.81 -35.72 21.37
CA GLN A 726 15.08 -34.99 21.36
C GLN A 726 15.53 -34.57 22.77
N LYS A 727 16.65 -35.16 23.22
CA LYS A 727 17.27 -34.94 24.54
C LYS A 727 18.45 -33.97 24.53
N GLU A 728 18.71 -33.30 23.42
CA GLU A 728 19.89 -32.44 23.25
C GLU A 728 19.47 -31.07 22.72
N ASP A 729 19.08 -30.17 23.61
CA ASP A 729 19.64 -28.81 23.70
C ASP A 729 18.97 -28.04 24.84
N ALA A 730 19.73 -27.14 25.47
CA ALA A 730 19.32 -26.35 26.63
C ALA A 730 18.43 -25.14 26.27
N ASN A 731 17.91 -25.08 25.04
CA ASN A 731 17.19 -23.92 24.52
C ASN A 731 15.68 -24.06 24.75
N LEU A 732 15.08 -22.99 25.29
CA LEU A 732 13.65 -22.90 25.56
C LEU A 732 12.83 -22.84 24.25
N PHE A 733 13.44 -22.48 23.11
CA PHE A 733 12.82 -22.46 21.79
C PHE A 733 13.52 -23.42 20.82
N GLN A 734 12.77 -23.94 19.84
CA GLN A 734 13.28 -24.83 18.81
C GLN A 734 12.53 -24.60 17.48
N ASP A 735 13.20 -24.17 16.42
CA ASP A 735 12.62 -24.13 15.07
C ASP A 735 12.51 -25.56 14.49
N ILE A 736 11.29 -25.98 14.21
CA ILE A 736 10.97 -27.30 13.63
C ILE A 736 10.38 -27.19 12.22
N SER A 737 10.53 -26.04 11.56
CA SER A 737 9.93 -25.77 10.25
C SER A 737 10.39 -26.74 9.17
N ASP A 738 11.61 -27.29 9.30
CA ASP A 738 12.17 -28.25 8.36
C ASP A 738 11.72 -29.71 8.56
N LYS A 739 10.91 -30.01 9.59
CA LYS A 739 10.45 -31.37 9.91
C LYS A 739 9.02 -31.63 9.43
N GLU A 740 8.81 -32.79 8.80
CA GLU A 740 7.49 -33.30 8.39
C GLU A 740 6.67 -32.31 7.55
N LEU A 741 7.36 -31.62 6.62
CA LEU A 741 6.83 -30.51 5.83
C LEU A 741 5.48 -30.81 5.15
N ALA A 742 5.25 -32.03 4.66
CA ALA A 742 4.02 -32.39 3.98
C ALA A 742 2.81 -32.47 4.93
N ASP A 743 2.99 -33.09 6.10
CA ASP A 743 1.93 -33.38 7.06
C ASP A 743 1.70 -32.26 8.07
N ALA A 744 2.64 -31.33 8.21
CA ALA A 744 2.50 -30.14 9.03
C ALA A 744 1.24 -29.34 8.64
N LYS A 745 0.45 -28.94 9.66
CA LYS A 745 -0.78 -28.14 9.50
C LYS A 745 -0.71 -26.80 10.21
N GLU A 746 0.27 -26.58 11.07
CA GLU A 746 0.40 -25.35 11.87
C GLU A 746 1.46 -24.43 11.27
N GLY A 747 1.21 -23.11 11.33
CA GLY A 747 2.13 -22.09 10.82
C GLY A 747 2.50 -22.32 9.36
N LYS A 748 1.52 -22.65 8.51
CA LYS A 748 1.78 -23.07 7.13
C LYS A 748 0.85 -22.42 6.11
N VAL A 749 1.47 -21.93 5.03
CA VAL A 749 0.81 -21.46 3.81
C VAL A 749 1.16 -22.42 2.68
N ALA A 750 0.16 -23.16 2.17
CA ALA A 750 0.39 -24.22 1.20
C ALA A 750 -0.47 -24.11 -0.05
N PHE A 751 0.05 -24.52 -1.22
CA PHE A 751 -0.73 -24.65 -2.46
C PHE A 751 -1.52 -23.38 -2.84
N SER A 752 -1.02 -22.21 -2.45
CA SER A 752 -1.74 -20.94 -2.63
C SER A 752 -1.14 -20.16 -3.79
N GLU A 753 -1.98 -19.40 -4.49
CA GLU A 753 -1.60 -18.72 -5.72
C GLU A 753 -1.95 -17.24 -5.70
N ASN A 754 -0.95 -16.39 -5.92
CA ASN A 754 -1.17 -14.97 -6.18
C ASN A 754 -1.02 -14.66 -7.67
N THR A 755 -2.01 -13.96 -8.23
CA THR A 755 -1.94 -13.35 -9.56
C THR A 755 -2.20 -11.84 -9.53
N GLY A 756 -2.52 -11.28 -8.36
CA GLY A 756 -2.72 -9.85 -8.17
C GLY A 756 -1.40 -9.10 -8.05
N VAL A 757 -1.39 -7.81 -8.41
CA VAL A 757 -0.23 -6.94 -8.22
C VAL A 757 -0.05 -6.67 -6.73
N VAL A 758 1.19 -6.72 -6.26
CA VAL A 758 1.58 -6.46 -4.87
C VAL A 758 2.51 -5.25 -4.86
N SER A 759 2.12 -4.18 -4.16
CA SER A 759 2.91 -2.96 -4.03
C SER A 759 3.14 -2.64 -2.55
N GLY A 760 4.41 -2.58 -2.16
CA GLY A 760 4.84 -2.16 -0.82
C GLY A 760 5.82 -0.99 -0.87
N ASP A 761 6.01 -0.31 0.25
CA ASP A 761 7.12 0.65 0.37
C ASP A 761 8.38 -0.03 0.88
N VAL A 762 8.28 -0.90 1.88
CA VAL A 762 9.43 -1.44 2.63
C VAL A 762 9.72 -2.90 2.35
N SER A 763 8.71 -3.77 2.37
CA SER A 763 8.86 -5.19 2.05
C SER A 763 7.60 -5.71 1.38
N ALA A 764 7.79 -6.49 0.32
CA ALA A 764 6.68 -7.13 -0.37
C ALA A 764 7.06 -8.49 -0.93
N GLY A 765 6.12 -9.43 -0.83
CA GLY A 765 6.27 -10.73 -1.45
C GLY A 765 5.01 -11.26 -2.12
N GLY A 766 5.20 -12.10 -3.13
CA GLY A 766 4.08 -12.66 -3.90
C GLY A 766 3.18 -13.59 -3.08
N ILE A 767 3.70 -14.25 -2.04
CA ILE A 767 2.93 -15.06 -1.10
C ILE A 767 2.91 -14.40 0.28
N ALA A 768 4.07 -14.19 0.88
CA ALA A 768 4.23 -13.56 2.19
C ALA A 768 4.98 -12.23 2.08
N GLY A 769 4.50 -11.18 2.74
CA GLY A 769 5.29 -9.95 2.88
C GLY A 769 6.53 -10.20 3.74
N SER A 770 6.33 -10.84 4.89
CA SER A 770 7.40 -11.34 5.75
C SER A 770 7.09 -12.72 6.37
N MET A 771 8.13 -13.50 6.65
CA MET A 771 8.11 -14.68 7.52
C MET A 771 8.98 -14.39 8.74
N SER A 772 8.40 -13.80 9.77
CA SER A 772 9.14 -13.34 10.94
C SER A 772 8.26 -13.27 12.17
N ILE A 773 8.86 -13.58 13.32
CA ILE A 773 8.39 -13.12 14.62
C ILE A 773 8.99 -11.74 14.78
N PHE A 774 8.20 -10.76 15.17
CA PHE A 774 8.78 -9.48 15.54
C PHE A 774 9.52 -9.66 16.88
N TYR A 775 10.83 -9.94 16.84
CA TYR A 775 11.73 -9.97 17.99
C TYR A 775 12.89 -9.00 17.76
N GLU A 776 12.93 -7.88 18.50
CA GLU A 776 14.14 -7.07 18.70
C GLU A 776 14.90 -7.46 19.98
N PHE A 777 14.45 -8.52 20.69
CA PHE A 777 15.14 -9.04 21.87
C PHE A 777 15.85 -10.34 21.52
N ASP A 778 17.10 -10.42 21.98
CA ASP A 778 18.12 -11.36 21.55
C ASP A 778 17.74 -12.85 21.58
N ARG A 779 18.39 -13.60 20.70
CA ARG A 779 18.35 -15.06 20.54
C ARG A 779 18.47 -15.76 21.90
N GLU A 780 17.40 -16.45 22.29
CA GLU A 780 17.34 -17.59 23.23
C GLU A 780 17.97 -17.45 24.64
N ASN A 781 18.72 -16.41 24.99
CA ASN A 781 19.49 -16.33 26.25
C ASN A 781 19.06 -15.23 27.22
N ASP A 782 18.46 -14.12 26.78
CA ASP A 782 18.19 -12.98 27.68
C ASP A 782 16.86 -13.07 28.46
N VAL A 783 15.95 -13.96 28.04
CA VAL A 783 14.70 -14.25 28.79
C VAL A 783 14.96 -15.28 29.92
N LEU A 784 16.09 -15.98 29.90
CA LEU A 784 16.42 -17.03 30.84
C LEU A 784 17.41 -16.52 31.89
N ASN A 785 16.93 -15.88 32.95
CA ASN A 785 17.74 -15.77 34.16
C ASN A 785 17.83 -17.18 34.80
N PRO A 786 19.00 -17.84 34.83
CA PRO A 786 19.14 -19.18 35.42
C PRO A 786 18.88 -19.20 36.93
N GLN A 787 18.71 -18.03 37.55
CA GLN A 787 18.38 -17.90 38.98
C GLN A 787 16.89 -18.02 39.30
N THR A 788 15.98 -18.00 38.30
CA THR A 788 14.53 -18.23 38.51
C THR A 788 14.09 -19.64 38.13
N THR A 789 14.85 -20.37 37.31
CA THR A 789 14.59 -21.78 37.00
C THR A 789 15.15 -22.68 38.11
N GLY A 790 14.33 -22.93 39.12
CA GLY A 790 14.62 -23.93 40.14
C GLY A 790 14.94 -25.28 39.50
N THR A 791 15.97 -25.94 40.02
CA THR A 791 16.37 -27.30 39.62
C THR A 791 15.24 -28.30 39.89
N LYS A 792 14.37 -28.57 38.90
CA LYS A 792 13.41 -29.69 38.94
C LYS A 792 13.16 -30.31 37.54
N SER A 793 13.81 -31.46 37.32
CA SER A 793 13.35 -32.69 36.65
C SER A 793 12.70 -32.73 35.24
N LEU A 794 12.34 -31.66 34.53
CA LEU A 794 11.68 -31.77 33.21
C LEU A 794 12.26 -30.83 32.14
N ASN A 795 12.49 -31.37 30.93
CA ASN A 795 12.79 -30.58 29.72
C ASN A 795 11.49 -29.95 29.20
N PHE A 796 11.50 -28.63 29.00
CA PHE A 796 10.38 -27.86 28.48
C PHE A 796 10.90 -26.98 27.34
N ALA A 797 10.35 -27.17 26.13
CA ALA A 797 10.74 -26.41 24.94
C ALA A 797 9.50 -26.01 24.12
N TYR A 798 9.48 -24.74 23.70
CA TYR A 798 8.59 -24.17 22.70
C TYR A 798 9.11 -24.51 21.30
N LYS A 799 8.26 -25.08 20.46
CA LYS A 799 8.57 -25.37 19.06
C LYS A 799 7.92 -24.32 18.17
N THR A 800 8.70 -23.71 17.28
CA THR A 800 8.23 -22.73 16.29
C THR A 800 8.15 -23.35 14.91
N ARG A 801 7.13 -22.97 14.13
CA ARG A 801 6.97 -23.43 12.75
C ARG A 801 6.42 -22.34 11.84
N ALA A 802 7.14 -22.00 10.77
CA ALA A 802 6.68 -21.16 9.67
C ALA A 802 7.05 -21.80 8.32
N VAL A 803 6.08 -22.19 7.50
CA VAL A 803 6.33 -22.91 6.25
C VAL A 803 5.52 -22.36 5.08
N ILE A 804 6.20 -21.86 4.05
CA ILE A 804 5.57 -21.66 2.74
C ILE A 804 5.86 -22.86 1.86
N TYR A 805 4.81 -23.58 1.48
CA TYR A 805 4.91 -24.87 0.81
C TYR A 805 4.20 -24.86 -0.54
N GLN A 806 4.91 -25.21 -1.61
CA GLN A 806 4.35 -25.44 -2.95
C GLN A 806 3.35 -24.35 -3.37
N SER A 807 3.73 -23.08 -3.20
CA SER A 807 2.91 -21.92 -3.51
C SER A 807 3.47 -21.12 -4.68
N TYR A 808 2.61 -20.38 -5.37
CA TYR A 808 2.88 -19.85 -6.70
C TYR A 808 2.60 -18.35 -6.77
N ASN A 809 3.55 -17.58 -7.27
CA ASN A 809 3.32 -16.18 -7.62
C ASN A 809 3.39 -15.97 -9.13
N ARG A 810 2.39 -15.27 -9.68
CA ARG A 810 2.35 -14.76 -11.05
C ARG A 810 2.10 -13.25 -11.10
N GLY A 811 1.77 -12.65 -9.96
CA GLY A 811 1.55 -11.22 -9.83
C GLY A 811 2.87 -10.45 -9.81
N GLU A 812 2.85 -9.25 -10.37
CA GLU A 812 3.99 -8.34 -10.28
C GLU A 812 4.17 -7.85 -8.84
N ILE A 813 5.43 -7.76 -8.40
CA ILE A 813 5.80 -7.27 -7.08
C ILE A 813 6.61 -5.99 -7.26
N THR A 814 6.14 -4.91 -6.65
CA THR A 814 6.84 -3.62 -6.63
C THR A 814 7.12 -3.19 -5.20
N THR A 815 8.37 -2.83 -4.91
CA THR A 815 8.75 -2.13 -3.67
C THR A 815 9.43 -0.81 -3.96
N LYS A 816 9.25 0.18 -3.08
CA LYS A 816 10.04 1.43 -3.14
C LYS A 816 11.45 1.24 -2.58
N LYS A 817 11.52 0.77 -1.34
CA LYS A 817 12.71 0.43 -0.57
C LYS A 817 12.99 -1.07 -0.69
N ASN A 818 13.45 -1.71 0.39
CA ASN A 818 14.10 -3.02 0.42
C ASN A 818 13.15 -4.22 0.18
N CYS A 819 13.73 -5.43 0.27
CA CYS A 819 13.05 -6.72 0.40
C CYS A 819 11.89 -6.98 -0.57
N ALA A 820 12.17 -7.01 -1.87
CA ALA A 820 11.24 -7.44 -2.91
C ALA A 820 11.46 -8.92 -3.25
N GLY A 821 10.49 -9.79 -2.95
CA GLY A 821 10.63 -11.22 -3.16
C GLY A 821 9.48 -11.88 -3.91
N GLY A 822 9.79 -12.78 -4.85
CA GLY A 822 8.76 -13.48 -5.62
C GLY A 822 7.75 -14.26 -4.78
N ILE A 823 8.18 -14.80 -3.65
CA ILE A 823 7.39 -15.58 -2.70
C ILE A 823 7.36 -14.89 -1.35
N ALA A 824 8.52 -14.57 -0.77
CA ALA A 824 8.63 -13.92 0.53
C ALA A 824 9.44 -12.62 0.39
N GLY A 825 8.92 -11.47 0.83
CA GLY A 825 9.72 -10.24 0.83
C GLY A 825 10.94 -10.40 1.74
N GLU A 826 10.66 -10.70 3.00
CA GLU A 826 11.64 -11.00 4.05
C GLU A 826 11.34 -12.36 4.67
N ALA A 827 12.36 -13.18 4.88
CA ALA A 827 12.20 -14.51 5.47
C ALA A 827 13.27 -14.77 6.53
N ASP A 828 12.98 -14.37 7.75
CA ASP A 828 13.92 -14.45 8.87
C ASP A 828 13.97 -15.85 9.48
N LEU A 829 12.83 -16.56 9.42
CA LEU A 829 12.66 -17.86 10.04
C LEU A 829 11.73 -18.76 9.24
N GLY A 830 11.90 -20.06 9.44
CA GLY A 830 11.11 -21.08 8.77
C GLY A 830 11.69 -21.59 7.46
N THR A 831 10.80 -22.09 6.60
CA THR A 831 11.18 -22.79 5.37
C THR A 831 10.29 -22.38 4.19
N VAL A 832 10.92 -21.99 3.08
CA VAL A 832 10.27 -21.85 1.77
C VAL A 832 10.61 -23.07 0.92
N TYR A 833 9.62 -23.91 0.65
CA TYR A 833 9.82 -25.21 0.01
C TYR A 833 8.94 -25.38 -1.23
N GLY A 834 9.52 -25.78 -2.36
CA GLY A 834 8.73 -26.16 -3.54
C GLY A 834 8.03 -24.98 -4.24
N CYS A 835 8.39 -23.73 -3.92
CA CYS A 835 7.65 -22.55 -4.35
C CYS A 835 8.10 -22.04 -5.71
N GLN A 836 7.21 -21.34 -6.42
CA GLN A 836 7.44 -20.96 -7.81
C GLN A 836 7.05 -19.51 -8.07
N ASN A 837 7.96 -18.72 -8.63
CA ASN A 837 7.69 -17.35 -9.04
C ASN A 837 7.79 -17.17 -10.55
N TYR A 838 6.77 -16.52 -11.11
CA TYR A 838 6.63 -16.15 -12.51
C TYR A 838 6.30 -14.66 -12.70
N GLY A 839 6.08 -13.94 -11.61
CA GLY A 839 5.80 -12.51 -11.60
C GLY A 839 7.09 -11.71 -11.59
N ASN A 840 7.11 -10.60 -12.32
CA ASN A 840 8.26 -9.70 -12.35
C ASN A 840 8.42 -9.00 -10.99
N ILE A 841 9.67 -8.70 -10.65
CA ILE A 841 10.04 -8.10 -9.37
C ILE A 841 10.75 -6.78 -9.64
N LYS A 842 10.27 -5.72 -8.99
CA LYS A 842 10.81 -4.38 -9.14
C LYS A 842 10.99 -3.71 -7.79
N SER A 843 12.23 -3.51 -7.39
CA SER A 843 12.59 -2.57 -6.31
C SER A 843 13.13 -1.29 -6.94
N THR A 844 12.52 -0.13 -6.65
CA THR A 844 12.89 1.13 -7.31
C THR A 844 14.12 1.81 -6.71
N ASP A 845 14.30 1.71 -5.40
CA ASP A 845 15.45 2.30 -4.68
C ASP A 845 15.98 1.37 -3.57
N GLY A 846 15.43 0.15 -3.44
CA GLY A 846 15.88 -0.84 -2.47
C GLY A 846 17.05 -1.71 -2.92
N ASN A 847 17.72 -2.23 -1.91
CA ASN A 847 18.94 -3.02 -2.04
C ASN A 847 18.71 -4.53 -2.03
N TYR A 848 17.51 -5.06 -1.82
CA TYR A 848 17.32 -6.52 -1.72
C TYR A 848 16.17 -6.95 -2.60
N ALA A 849 16.48 -7.63 -3.70
CA ALA A 849 15.49 -8.15 -4.62
C ALA A 849 15.83 -9.58 -5.04
N GLY A 850 14.88 -10.51 -4.91
CA GLY A 850 15.14 -11.88 -5.34
C GLY A 850 13.94 -12.67 -5.82
N GLY A 851 14.21 -13.58 -6.75
CA GLY A 851 13.18 -14.30 -7.50
C GLY A 851 12.26 -15.15 -6.62
N ILE A 852 12.71 -15.58 -5.45
CA ILE A 852 11.91 -16.27 -4.42
C ILE A 852 11.86 -15.42 -3.14
N ALA A 853 13.00 -14.98 -2.63
CA ALA A 853 13.08 -14.14 -1.43
C ALA A 853 13.82 -12.82 -1.69
N GLY A 854 13.37 -11.71 -1.11
CA GLY A 854 14.16 -10.48 -1.11
C GLY A 854 15.38 -10.62 -0.21
N SER A 855 15.13 -10.85 1.08
CA SER A 855 16.14 -11.25 2.08
C SER A 855 15.70 -12.53 2.78
N SER A 856 16.63 -13.45 3.04
CA SER A 856 16.33 -14.72 3.70
C SER A 856 17.45 -15.20 4.63
N LEU A 857 17.18 -15.21 5.93
CA LEU A 857 17.90 -16.01 6.93
C LEU A 857 17.30 -17.43 7.04
N SER A 858 16.08 -17.60 6.53
CA SER A 858 15.37 -18.87 6.45
C SER A 858 15.96 -19.82 5.38
N THR A 859 15.47 -21.06 5.38
CA THR A 859 15.84 -22.07 4.37
C THR A 859 14.96 -21.96 3.13
N ILE A 860 15.59 -21.85 1.95
CA ILE A 860 14.90 -21.94 0.65
C ILE A 860 15.31 -23.25 -0.04
N ARG A 861 14.32 -24.11 -0.33
CA ARG A 861 14.54 -25.43 -0.93
C ARG A 861 13.62 -25.70 -2.11
N LEU A 862 14.14 -26.42 -3.11
CA LEU A 862 13.37 -26.94 -4.25
C LEU A 862 12.47 -25.88 -4.92
N SER A 863 12.95 -24.65 -5.01
CA SER A 863 12.15 -23.51 -5.47
C SER A 863 12.60 -23.02 -6.84
N TYR A 864 11.67 -22.43 -7.59
CA TYR A 864 11.82 -22.16 -9.03
C TYR A 864 11.48 -20.70 -9.36
N ALA A 865 12.40 -19.99 -9.99
CA ALA A 865 12.19 -18.61 -10.42
C ALA A 865 12.32 -18.48 -11.94
N LEU A 866 11.24 -18.07 -12.61
CA LEU A 866 11.22 -17.66 -14.01
C LEU A 866 10.72 -16.21 -14.09
N THR A 867 11.62 -15.25 -13.89
CA THR A 867 11.24 -13.86 -13.64
C THR A 867 12.29 -12.86 -14.10
N GLU A 868 11.84 -11.64 -14.37
CA GLU A 868 12.69 -10.47 -14.51
C GLU A 868 12.75 -9.70 -13.18
N ILE A 869 13.96 -9.34 -12.76
CA ILE A 869 14.23 -8.71 -11.47
C ILE A 869 14.99 -7.41 -11.72
N SER A 870 14.48 -6.31 -11.17
CA SER A 870 15.20 -5.03 -11.12
C SER A 870 15.31 -4.54 -9.68
N GLY A 871 16.48 -4.03 -9.32
CA GLY A 871 16.80 -3.52 -8.00
C GLY A 871 18.15 -2.80 -8.01
N LYS A 872 18.50 -2.12 -6.91
CA LYS A 872 19.73 -1.34 -6.81
C LYS A 872 20.94 -2.26 -6.61
N SER A 873 21.09 -2.84 -5.43
CA SER A 873 22.12 -3.84 -5.10
C SER A 873 21.48 -5.16 -4.64
N TYR A 874 22.28 -6.16 -4.26
CA TYR A 874 21.88 -7.50 -3.77
C TYR A 874 20.68 -8.09 -4.52
N VAL A 875 20.88 -8.28 -5.83
CA VAL A 875 19.85 -8.82 -6.72
C VAL A 875 20.18 -10.27 -7.08
N GLY A 876 19.28 -11.18 -6.71
CA GLY A 876 19.49 -12.62 -6.87
C GLY A 876 18.37 -13.35 -7.58
N GLY A 877 18.70 -14.33 -8.42
CA GLY A 877 17.67 -15.13 -9.11
C GLY A 877 16.77 -15.95 -8.18
N ILE A 878 17.26 -16.36 -7.01
CA ILE A 878 16.49 -17.02 -5.95
C ILE A 878 16.35 -16.09 -4.73
N ALA A 879 17.45 -15.56 -4.20
CA ALA A 879 17.43 -14.69 -3.03
C ALA A 879 18.28 -13.44 -3.24
N GLY A 880 17.81 -12.24 -2.90
CA GLY A 880 18.67 -11.05 -2.93
C GLY A 880 19.87 -11.21 -1.99
N SER A 881 19.57 -11.45 -0.71
CA SER A 881 20.51 -12.01 0.28
C SER A 881 19.95 -13.32 0.82
N GLY A 882 20.75 -14.37 0.89
CA GLY A 882 20.29 -15.68 1.34
C GLY A 882 21.33 -16.48 2.12
N GLU A 883 20.93 -17.01 3.28
CA GLU A 883 21.79 -17.87 4.11
C GLU A 883 21.79 -19.32 3.59
N ASN A 884 20.63 -19.98 3.56
CA ASN A 884 20.52 -21.41 3.21
C ASN A 884 19.67 -21.60 1.95
N ILE A 885 20.32 -21.93 0.82
CA ILE A 885 19.67 -22.12 -0.48
C ILE A 885 20.06 -23.47 -1.06
N ASP A 886 19.09 -24.37 -1.23
CA ASP A 886 19.35 -25.73 -1.65
C ASP A 886 18.41 -26.21 -2.79
N ASN A 887 18.99 -26.82 -3.81
CA ASN A 887 18.27 -27.47 -4.91
C ASN A 887 17.26 -26.55 -5.63
N CYS A 888 17.63 -25.27 -5.82
CA CYS A 888 16.79 -24.27 -6.46
C CYS A 888 17.17 -24.03 -7.94
N TYR A 889 16.20 -23.56 -8.73
CA TYR A 889 16.30 -23.41 -10.18
C TYR A 889 15.93 -22.00 -10.62
N ALA A 890 16.86 -21.29 -11.26
CA ALA A 890 16.66 -19.93 -11.72
C ALA A 890 16.80 -19.79 -13.25
N PHE A 891 15.77 -19.25 -13.89
CA PHE A 891 15.82 -18.75 -15.25
C PHE A 891 15.37 -17.29 -15.24
N ILE A 892 16.34 -16.39 -15.13
CA ILE A 892 16.10 -15.00 -14.75
C ILE A 892 16.73 -14.01 -15.72
N ARG A 893 16.24 -12.76 -15.67
CA ARG A 893 16.89 -11.59 -16.25
C ARG A 893 17.04 -10.54 -15.14
N ILE A 894 18.25 -10.05 -14.92
CA ILE A 894 18.51 -8.98 -13.95
C ILE A 894 18.76 -7.68 -14.70
N ASN A 895 17.97 -6.66 -14.36
CA ASN A 895 18.12 -5.28 -14.81
C ASN A 895 18.55 -4.44 -13.61
N SER A 896 19.86 -4.40 -13.37
CA SER A 896 20.48 -3.64 -12.28
C SER A 896 21.87 -3.18 -12.71
N ASP A 897 22.26 -1.99 -12.25
CA ASP A 897 23.60 -1.42 -12.41
C ASP A 897 24.38 -1.30 -11.08
N GLY A 898 23.83 -1.80 -9.97
CA GLY A 898 24.51 -1.81 -8.68
C GLY A 898 25.34 -3.05 -8.40
N GLU A 899 25.58 -3.31 -7.11
CA GLU A 899 26.56 -4.29 -6.63
C GLU A 899 25.88 -5.58 -6.12
N HIS A 900 26.64 -6.66 -6.00
CA HIS A 900 26.17 -7.97 -5.50
C HIS A 900 25.05 -8.58 -6.35
N LEU A 901 25.38 -9.01 -7.57
CA LEU A 901 24.43 -9.54 -8.54
C LEU A 901 24.69 -11.02 -8.83
N GLY A 902 23.65 -11.86 -8.79
CA GLY A 902 23.81 -13.29 -9.07
C GLY A 902 22.56 -14.00 -9.56
N SER A 903 22.77 -15.01 -10.40
CA SER A 903 21.70 -15.87 -10.94
C SER A 903 21.05 -16.76 -9.89
N ILE A 904 21.68 -16.98 -8.73
CA ILE A 904 21.07 -17.64 -7.56
C ILE A 904 20.93 -16.64 -6.42
N ALA A 905 22.01 -15.96 -6.01
CA ALA A 905 21.93 -14.98 -4.94
C ALA A 905 22.79 -13.74 -5.19
N GLY A 906 22.34 -12.58 -4.72
CA GLY A 906 23.14 -11.37 -4.73
C GLY A 906 24.31 -11.48 -3.74
N ALA A 907 24.02 -11.87 -2.51
CA ALA A 907 25.00 -12.30 -1.50
C ALA A 907 24.51 -13.55 -0.76
N GLY A 908 25.45 -14.27 -0.13
CA GLY A 908 25.10 -15.37 0.74
C GLY A 908 26.28 -15.93 1.52
N ASP A 909 26.09 -16.01 2.84
CA ASP A 909 27.12 -16.39 3.81
C ASP A 909 26.91 -17.80 4.41
N GLY A 910 25.77 -18.44 4.13
CA GLY A 910 25.41 -19.75 4.66
C GLY A 910 25.60 -20.91 3.68
N ASN A 911 24.81 -21.99 3.86
CA ASN A 911 24.96 -23.20 3.07
C ASN A 911 24.17 -23.14 1.75
N ILE A 912 24.88 -22.83 0.67
CA ILE A 912 24.35 -22.82 -0.71
C ILE A 912 24.81 -24.08 -1.44
N THR A 913 23.87 -24.99 -1.77
CA THR A 913 24.16 -26.32 -2.37
C THR A 913 23.21 -26.70 -3.51
N ASP A 914 23.73 -27.42 -4.51
CA ASP A 914 22.95 -28.03 -5.60
C ASP A 914 21.99 -27.09 -6.34
N ASN A 915 22.36 -25.82 -6.54
CA ASN A 915 21.53 -24.84 -7.24
C ASN A 915 21.90 -24.73 -8.72
N TYR A 916 20.89 -24.52 -9.58
CA TYR A 916 21.04 -24.52 -11.04
C TYR A 916 20.44 -23.28 -11.67
N PHE A 917 21.08 -22.75 -12.71
CA PHE A 917 20.54 -21.62 -13.46
C PHE A 917 20.81 -21.72 -14.96
N VAL A 918 19.92 -21.14 -15.77
CA VAL A 918 20.13 -21.03 -17.22
C VAL A 918 21.28 -20.07 -17.48
N LYS A 919 22.33 -20.57 -18.13
CA LYS A 919 23.52 -19.80 -18.47
C LYS A 919 23.16 -18.61 -19.35
N ASN A 920 23.32 -17.42 -18.81
CA ASN A 920 22.98 -16.15 -19.43
C ASN A 920 24.06 -15.10 -19.08
N GLN A 921 23.66 -13.85 -18.83
CA GLN A 921 24.54 -12.73 -18.51
C GLN A 921 25.22 -12.83 -17.13
N TRP A 922 24.61 -13.52 -16.15
CA TRP A 922 25.06 -13.48 -14.74
C TRP A 922 25.51 -14.87 -14.25
N ASN A 923 26.52 -14.88 -13.38
CA ASN A 923 27.02 -16.09 -12.71
C ASN A 923 26.26 -16.33 -11.39
N GLY A 924 26.59 -17.40 -10.66
CA GLY A 924 25.88 -17.89 -9.49
C GLY A 924 25.57 -16.91 -8.35
N VAL A 925 26.55 -16.67 -7.48
CA VAL A 925 26.45 -15.85 -6.26
C VAL A 925 27.48 -14.75 -6.34
N ASP A 926 27.04 -13.49 -6.29
CA ASP A 926 27.90 -12.31 -6.48
C ASP A 926 28.88 -12.47 -7.65
N GLY A 927 28.36 -12.86 -8.82
CA GLY A 927 29.19 -13.08 -10.00
C GLY A 927 30.09 -14.34 -9.98
N ILE A 928 30.02 -15.21 -8.97
CA ILE A 928 30.87 -16.41 -8.84
C ILE A 928 30.03 -17.70 -8.90
N SER A 929 30.48 -18.70 -9.67
CA SER A 929 29.85 -20.03 -9.71
C SER A 929 30.76 -21.08 -9.06
N TYR A 930 30.32 -21.63 -7.93
CA TYR A 930 31.06 -22.64 -7.16
C TYR A 930 30.67 -24.05 -7.59
N SER A 931 31.67 -24.86 -7.97
CA SER A 931 31.45 -26.25 -8.43
C SER A 931 30.68 -27.08 -7.39
N GLY A 932 29.61 -27.75 -7.82
CA GLY A 932 28.77 -28.59 -6.96
C GLY A 932 27.86 -27.81 -5.99
N LYS A 933 27.86 -26.48 -6.04
CA LYS A 933 27.00 -25.62 -5.21
C LYS A 933 26.07 -24.76 -6.06
N VAL A 934 26.63 -24.13 -7.10
CA VAL A 934 25.91 -23.24 -8.00
C VAL A 934 26.39 -23.47 -9.42
N VAL A 935 25.55 -24.11 -10.24
CA VAL A 935 25.94 -24.73 -11.50
C VAL A 935 25.20 -24.10 -12.69
N PRO A 936 25.91 -23.43 -13.62
CA PRO A 936 25.30 -22.94 -14.87
C PRO A 936 24.95 -24.10 -15.79
N GLN A 937 23.79 -24.05 -16.43
CA GLN A 937 23.33 -25.03 -17.41
C GLN A 937 22.83 -24.38 -18.69
N GLU A 938 23.08 -25.01 -19.84
CA GLU A 938 22.46 -24.63 -21.11
C GLU A 938 20.94 -24.93 -21.06
N TYR A 939 20.10 -24.07 -21.67
CA TYR A 939 18.64 -24.16 -21.56
C TYR A 939 18.07 -25.57 -21.82
N ASN A 940 18.52 -26.24 -22.87
CA ASN A 940 18.03 -27.58 -23.24
C ASN A 940 18.32 -28.65 -22.17
N ASN A 941 19.43 -28.52 -21.43
CA ASN A 941 19.75 -29.43 -20.33
C ASN A 941 18.98 -29.04 -19.07
N PHE A 942 18.85 -27.72 -18.84
CA PHE A 942 18.11 -27.18 -17.70
C PHE A 942 16.65 -27.68 -17.68
N ILE A 943 15.94 -27.60 -18.81
CA ILE A 943 14.54 -28.04 -18.87
C ILE A 943 14.34 -29.56 -18.79
N MET A 944 15.43 -30.35 -18.84
CA MET A 944 15.41 -31.81 -18.69
C MET A 944 15.54 -32.26 -17.23
N ALA A 945 15.73 -31.34 -16.28
CA ALA A 945 15.73 -31.70 -14.86
C ALA A 945 14.42 -32.38 -14.44
N GLU A 946 14.54 -33.29 -13.47
CA GLU A 946 13.39 -33.95 -12.86
C GLU A 946 12.48 -32.91 -12.21
N ASP A 947 11.15 -33.08 -12.34
CA ASP A 947 10.12 -32.18 -11.80
C ASP A 947 10.14 -30.71 -12.27
N MET A 948 10.88 -30.40 -13.34
CA MET A 948 10.90 -29.04 -13.92
C MET A 948 9.49 -28.54 -14.33
N PRO A 949 9.02 -27.38 -13.82
CA PRO A 949 7.69 -26.86 -14.10
C PRO A 949 7.44 -26.58 -15.59
N THR A 950 6.18 -26.70 -16.00
CA THR A 950 5.77 -26.57 -17.41
C THR A 950 6.03 -25.18 -18.00
N GLU A 951 6.04 -24.15 -17.16
CA GLU A 951 6.25 -22.75 -17.50
C GLU A 951 7.66 -22.51 -18.06
N PHE A 952 8.66 -23.28 -17.61
CA PHE A 952 10.03 -23.20 -18.13
C PHE A 952 10.15 -23.78 -19.55
N LYS A 953 9.20 -24.61 -19.96
CA LYS A 953 9.15 -25.27 -21.28
C LYS A 953 8.31 -24.49 -22.31
N ASN A 954 7.51 -23.53 -21.86
CA ASN A 954 6.53 -22.81 -22.69
C ASN A 954 6.69 -21.29 -22.54
N LEU A 955 7.68 -20.72 -23.24
CA LEU A 955 7.89 -19.28 -23.25
C LEU A 955 6.82 -18.57 -24.08
N LYS A 956 6.50 -17.33 -23.70
CA LYS A 956 5.38 -16.57 -24.25
C LYS A 956 5.63 -15.06 -24.36
N LEU A 957 5.11 -14.47 -25.42
CA LEU A 957 4.96 -13.02 -25.59
C LEU A 957 3.52 -12.63 -25.25
N ARG A 958 3.33 -11.62 -24.40
CA ARG A 958 2.03 -11.07 -24.02
C ARG A 958 1.84 -9.69 -24.62
N PHE A 959 0.64 -9.39 -25.11
CA PHE A 959 0.29 -8.12 -25.73
C PHE A 959 -0.88 -7.48 -25.01
N LEU A 960 -0.67 -6.29 -24.45
CA LEU A 960 -1.63 -5.55 -23.65
C LEU A 960 -2.06 -4.26 -24.35
N VAL A 961 -3.34 -3.93 -24.23
CA VAL A 961 -3.90 -2.63 -24.63
C VAL A 961 -4.65 -2.07 -23.44
N ASP A 962 -4.25 -0.89 -22.96
CA ASP A 962 -4.83 -0.24 -21.78
C ASP A 962 -4.83 -1.16 -20.55
N GLY A 963 -3.68 -1.79 -20.27
CA GLY A 963 -3.52 -2.78 -19.20
C GLY A 963 -4.25 -4.13 -19.41
N LYS A 964 -4.96 -4.34 -20.52
CA LYS A 964 -5.70 -5.58 -20.78
C LYS A 964 -5.00 -6.47 -21.81
N GLU A 965 -4.74 -7.72 -21.43
CA GLU A 965 -4.18 -8.73 -22.35
C GLU A 965 -5.15 -9.03 -23.50
N ILE A 966 -4.68 -8.88 -24.74
CA ILE A 966 -5.45 -9.14 -25.97
C ILE A 966 -4.94 -10.34 -26.78
N ALA A 967 -3.68 -10.73 -26.59
CA ALA A 967 -3.07 -11.88 -27.25
C ALA A 967 -1.88 -12.44 -26.47
N VAL A 968 -1.65 -13.74 -26.61
CA VAL A 968 -0.48 -14.45 -26.11
C VAL A 968 0.08 -15.31 -27.24
N ILE A 969 1.37 -15.15 -27.56
CA ILE A 969 2.05 -15.91 -28.61
C ILE A 969 3.13 -16.80 -27.97
N PRO A 970 2.97 -18.14 -27.96
CA PRO A 970 4.00 -19.04 -27.46
C PRO A 970 5.16 -19.15 -28.45
N PHE A 971 6.37 -19.40 -27.95
CA PHE A 971 7.58 -19.58 -28.77
C PHE A 971 8.61 -20.49 -28.08
N HIS A 972 9.54 -21.05 -28.85
CA HIS A 972 10.66 -21.85 -28.36
C HIS A 972 11.89 -20.99 -28.10
N TYR A 973 12.72 -21.35 -27.12
CA TYR A 973 13.96 -20.63 -26.84
C TYR A 973 14.85 -20.51 -28.10
N GLY A 974 15.17 -19.27 -28.49
CA GLY A 974 15.91 -18.90 -29.70
C GLY A 974 15.07 -18.81 -30.98
N GLU A 975 13.74 -18.92 -30.90
CA GLU A 975 12.84 -18.80 -32.06
C GLU A 975 12.71 -17.36 -32.55
N ALA A 976 12.62 -17.19 -33.87
CA ALA A 976 12.34 -15.91 -34.52
C ALA A 976 10.83 -15.79 -34.85
N ILE A 977 10.20 -14.70 -34.44
CA ILE A 977 8.79 -14.40 -34.73
C ILE A 977 8.66 -13.31 -35.79
N SER A 978 7.76 -13.51 -36.74
CA SER A 978 7.45 -12.48 -37.76
C SER A 978 6.56 -11.39 -37.18
N THR A 979 6.89 -10.11 -37.43
CA THR A 979 6.04 -8.96 -37.03
C THR A 979 4.65 -8.97 -37.68
N LYS A 980 4.42 -9.80 -38.71
CA LYS A 980 3.13 -9.95 -39.39
C LYS A 980 2.08 -10.73 -38.59
N ILE A 981 2.51 -11.53 -37.61
CA ILE A 981 1.59 -12.30 -36.75
C ILE A 981 1.23 -11.57 -35.45
N LEU A 982 1.76 -10.36 -35.26
CA LEU A 982 1.42 -9.52 -34.12
C LEU A 982 -0.05 -9.08 -34.19
N PRO A 983 -0.73 -8.97 -33.04
CA PRO A 983 -2.12 -8.52 -33.00
C PRO A 983 -2.28 -7.08 -33.50
N GLU A 984 -3.38 -6.80 -34.20
CA GLU A 984 -3.72 -5.44 -34.64
C GLU A 984 -4.16 -4.54 -33.46
N ILE A 985 -3.69 -3.30 -33.42
CA ILE A 985 -4.08 -2.30 -32.41
C ILE A 985 -5.09 -1.33 -33.01
N LYS A 986 -6.18 -1.06 -32.29
CA LYS A 986 -7.15 -0.02 -32.68
C LYS A 986 -6.70 1.34 -32.13
N PRO A 987 -6.45 2.35 -32.98
CA PRO A 987 -6.06 3.68 -32.51
C PRO A 987 -7.20 4.38 -31.76
N LYS A 988 -6.85 5.15 -30.72
CA LYS A 988 -7.77 6.05 -30.01
C LYS A 988 -8.00 7.32 -30.81
N SER A 989 -9.14 7.96 -30.64
CA SER A 989 -9.43 9.23 -31.32
C SER A 989 -8.36 10.28 -30.99
N GLY A 990 -7.66 10.78 -32.01
CA GLY A 990 -6.60 11.78 -31.84
C GLY A 990 -5.21 11.20 -31.53
N TYR A 991 -5.04 9.87 -31.57
CA TYR A 991 -3.77 9.19 -31.30
C TYR A 991 -3.45 8.17 -32.40
N SER A 992 -2.17 8.02 -32.75
CA SER A 992 -1.65 6.84 -33.45
C SER A 992 -1.27 5.76 -32.44
N ALA A 993 -1.38 4.49 -32.82
CA ALA A 993 -1.05 3.37 -31.94
C ALA A 993 -0.04 2.42 -32.59
N LYS A 994 0.94 1.95 -31.82
CA LYS A 994 1.95 0.96 -32.26
C LYS A 994 2.39 0.07 -31.10
N TRP A 995 2.98 -1.08 -31.42
CA TRP A 995 3.75 -1.86 -30.45
C TRP A 995 5.14 -1.24 -30.25
N PRO A 996 5.77 -1.41 -29.08
CA PRO A 996 7.15 -0.99 -28.86
C PRO A 996 8.10 -1.60 -29.89
N ASP A 997 9.14 -0.86 -30.26
CA ASP A 997 10.19 -1.36 -31.14
C ASP A 997 11.00 -2.45 -30.41
N TYR A 998 10.97 -3.68 -30.92
CA TYR A 998 11.61 -4.85 -30.30
C TYR A 998 12.21 -5.79 -31.35
N ASP A 999 13.31 -6.46 -31.02
CA ASP A 999 13.96 -7.44 -31.91
C ASP A 999 13.36 -8.84 -31.73
N TYR A 1000 12.48 -9.22 -32.64
CA TYR A 1000 11.82 -10.53 -32.66
C TYR A 1000 12.66 -11.64 -33.32
N SER A 1001 13.94 -11.40 -33.64
CA SER A 1001 14.77 -12.36 -34.39
C SER A 1001 15.39 -13.47 -33.52
N ASN A 1002 15.51 -13.27 -32.20
CA ASN A 1002 16.08 -14.23 -31.28
C ASN A 1002 15.45 -14.12 -29.89
N LEU A 1003 14.30 -14.77 -29.68
CA LEU A 1003 13.55 -14.69 -28.44
C LEU A 1003 14.07 -15.70 -27.42
N THR A 1004 14.51 -15.22 -26.25
CA THR A 1004 15.11 -16.09 -25.22
C THR A 1004 14.43 -15.99 -23.86
N PHE A 1005 13.41 -15.14 -23.70
CA PHE A 1005 12.73 -14.92 -22.42
C PHE A 1005 11.30 -14.43 -22.63
N ASN A 1006 10.44 -14.59 -21.61
CA ASN A 1006 9.08 -14.07 -21.65
C ASN A 1006 9.11 -12.54 -21.78
N GLU A 1007 8.22 -11.98 -22.60
CA GLU A 1007 8.10 -10.53 -22.78
C GLU A 1007 6.63 -10.10 -22.70
N THR A 1008 6.41 -8.89 -22.22
CA THR A 1008 5.09 -8.25 -22.17
C THR A 1008 5.18 -6.90 -22.87
N PHE A 1009 4.39 -6.70 -23.93
CA PHE A 1009 4.35 -5.47 -24.72
C PHE A 1009 3.03 -4.75 -24.48
N GLU A 1010 3.10 -3.46 -24.13
CA GLU A 1010 1.92 -2.60 -24.03
C GLU A 1010 1.82 -1.66 -25.24
N ALA A 1011 0.61 -1.43 -25.74
CA ALA A 1011 0.38 -0.57 -26.88
C ALA A 1011 0.70 0.90 -26.55
N GLU A 1012 1.59 1.50 -27.34
CA GLU A 1012 1.97 2.89 -27.23
C GLU A 1012 1.00 3.77 -28.02
N TYR A 1013 0.46 4.80 -27.38
CA TYR A 1013 -0.41 5.79 -28.02
C TYR A 1013 0.28 7.15 -28.10
N ASP A 1014 0.68 7.53 -29.31
CA ASP A 1014 1.26 8.84 -29.57
C ASP A 1014 0.16 9.84 -29.99
N PRO A 1015 0.07 11.02 -29.36
CA PRO A 1015 -0.89 12.04 -29.78
C PRO A 1015 -0.57 12.53 -31.19
N LEU A 1016 -1.60 12.66 -32.02
CA LEU A 1016 -1.47 13.19 -33.37
C LEU A 1016 -1.11 14.68 -33.33
N VAL A 1017 -0.11 15.05 -34.12
CA VAL A 1017 0.30 16.43 -34.29
C VAL A 1017 -0.71 17.13 -35.20
N THR A 1018 -1.27 18.26 -34.75
CA THR A 1018 -2.31 18.99 -35.50
C THR A 1018 -1.75 20.01 -36.48
N ALA A 1019 -0.49 20.40 -36.30
CA ALA A 1019 0.21 21.33 -37.19
C ALA A 1019 1.71 21.05 -37.25
N ILE A 1020 2.28 21.09 -38.45
CA ILE A 1020 3.72 20.98 -38.70
C ILE A 1020 4.22 22.20 -39.46
N ALA A 1021 5.45 22.63 -39.22
CA ALA A 1021 6.02 23.85 -39.80
C ALA A 1021 7.19 23.54 -40.75
N SER A 1022 7.33 24.35 -41.81
CA SER A 1022 8.46 24.29 -42.72
C SER A 1022 9.74 24.81 -42.06
N LYS A 1023 10.89 24.22 -42.40
CA LYS A 1023 12.20 24.70 -41.92
C LYS A 1023 12.55 26.11 -42.41
N GLN A 1024 12.05 26.53 -43.56
CA GLN A 1024 12.29 27.87 -44.10
C GLN A 1024 11.48 28.91 -43.33
N THR A 1025 12.15 30.00 -42.95
CA THR A 1025 11.55 31.10 -42.17
C THR A 1025 11.74 32.45 -42.85
N ARG A 1026 10.94 33.45 -42.45
CA ARG A 1026 10.98 34.83 -42.95
C ARG A 1026 10.47 35.82 -41.88
N GLY A 1027 10.93 37.07 -41.93
CA GLY A 1027 10.52 38.15 -41.02
C GLY A 1027 11.42 38.34 -39.80
N LYS A 1028 11.11 39.34 -38.96
CA LYS A 1028 11.75 39.58 -37.66
C LYS A 1028 10.68 39.75 -36.57
N PRO A 1029 10.54 38.83 -35.60
CA PRO A 1029 11.32 37.59 -35.46
C PRO A 1029 11.05 36.60 -36.60
N ALA A 1030 11.98 35.67 -36.85
CA ALA A 1030 11.90 34.70 -37.93
C ALA A 1030 10.73 33.71 -37.71
N ARG A 1031 9.79 33.65 -38.65
CA ARG A 1031 8.59 32.79 -38.59
C ARG A 1031 8.56 31.81 -39.78
N PRO A 1032 8.04 30.58 -39.64
CA PRO A 1032 7.93 29.61 -40.72
C PRO A 1032 7.20 30.17 -41.94
N ILE A 1033 7.69 29.88 -43.15
CA ILE A 1033 7.04 30.30 -44.39
C ILE A 1033 5.74 29.54 -44.63
N LEU A 1034 5.69 28.26 -44.26
CA LEU A 1034 4.52 27.41 -44.44
C LEU A 1034 4.27 26.56 -43.19
N ILE A 1035 3.02 26.50 -42.76
CA ILE A 1035 2.54 25.60 -41.71
C ILE A 1035 1.42 24.76 -42.33
N ALA A 1036 1.45 23.44 -42.17
CA ALA A 1036 0.38 22.55 -42.60
C ALA A 1036 -0.45 22.14 -41.38
N GLU A 1037 -1.76 22.09 -41.54
CA GLU A 1037 -2.71 21.65 -40.52
C GLU A 1037 -3.48 20.42 -41.01
N SER A 1038 -3.37 19.34 -40.24
CA SER A 1038 -4.05 18.06 -40.46
C SER A 1038 -3.80 17.15 -39.25
N SER A 1039 -4.15 15.87 -39.36
CA SER A 1039 -3.74 14.83 -38.42
C SER A 1039 -2.42 14.21 -38.88
N PHE A 1040 -1.33 14.55 -38.19
CA PHE A 1040 0.01 14.07 -38.52
C PHE A 1040 0.54 13.12 -37.45
N GLU A 1041 1.33 12.13 -37.88
CA GLU A 1041 2.08 11.28 -36.96
C GLU A 1041 3.26 12.04 -36.37
N LYS A 1042 3.73 11.57 -35.22
CA LYS A 1042 4.90 12.14 -34.54
C LYS A 1042 6.14 12.00 -35.43
N GLY A 1043 6.80 13.12 -35.73
CA GLY A 1043 7.93 13.18 -36.68
C GLY A 1043 7.56 13.55 -38.11
N ALA A 1044 6.30 13.89 -38.38
CA ALA A 1044 5.87 14.43 -39.67
C ALA A 1044 6.62 15.73 -40.03
N VAL A 1045 6.94 15.89 -41.32
CA VAL A 1045 7.76 17.00 -41.82
C VAL A 1045 7.19 17.60 -43.10
N ILE A 1046 7.34 18.93 -43.23
CA ILE A 1046 7.12 19.64 -44.49
C ILE A 1046 8.45 19.78 -45.22
N ASN A 1047 8.55 19.14 -46.38
CA ASN A 1047 9.62 19.39 -47.33
C ASN A 1047 9.19 20.52 -48.29
N LEU A 1048 9.67 21.72 -48.01
CA LEU A 1048 9.41 22.92 -48.80
C LEU A 1048 10.66 23.27 -49.62
N SER A 1049 10.51 23.45 -50.93
CA SER A 1049 11.61 23.84 -51.84
C SER A 1049 11.11 24.82 -52.90
N LYS A 1050 11.99 25.69 -53.40
CA LYS A 1050 11.63 26.62 -54.48
C LYS A 1050 11.36 25.82 -55.75
N ALA A 1051 10.23 26.05 -56.41
CA ALA A 1051 9.94 25.42 -57.69
C ALA A 1051 10.67 26.17 -58.82
N GLU A 1052 11.36 25.45 -59.71
CA GLU A 1052 12.00 26.05 -60.89
C GLU A 1052 10.95 26.62 -61.86
N THR A 1053 10.78 27.94 -61.87
CA THR A 1053 10.08 28.66 -62.92
C THR A 1053 11.07 28.91 -64.06
N LYS A 1054 11.15 27.98 -65.02
CA LYS A 1054 11.91 28.22 -66.25
C LYS A 1054 11.27 29.39 -67.02
N SER A 1055 12.03 30.48 -67.14
CA SER A 1055 11.95 31.54 -68.16
C SER A 1055 11.09 32.79 -67.85
N LYS A 1056 11.66 33.94 -68.22
CA LYS A 1056 11.05 35.29 -68.28
C LYS A 1056 9.63 35.27 -68.88
N MET A 1057 8.72 36.01 -68.25
CA MET A 1057 7.32 36.22 -68.64
C MET A 1057 6.43 34.96 -68.58
N ILE A 1058 6.12 34.51 -67.36
CA ILE A 1058 4.84 33.85 -67.11
C ILE A 1058 4.07 34.80 -66.20
N SER A 1059 3.16 35.55 -66.80
CA SER A 1059 2.04 36.08 -66.06
C SER A 1059 1.00 34.97 -65.94
N VAL A 1060 0.53 34.68 -64.73
CA VAL A 1060 -0.74 33.98 -64.58
C VAL A 1060 -1.78 35.10 -64.62
N ASN A 1061 -2.57 35.17 -65.70
CA ASN A 1061 -3.53 36.25 -65.96
C ASN A 1061 -2.94 37.68 -65.84
N ASP A 1062 -1.84 37.98 -66.51
CA ASP A 1062 -1.18 39.32 -66.51
C ASP A 1062 -0.65 39.83 -65.15
N GLN A 1063 -0.52 38.95 -64.14
CA GLN A 1063 0.06 39.26 -62.84
C GLN A 1063 1.53 38.84 -62.70
N SER A 1064 2.35 39.59 -61.94
CA SER A 1064 3.75 39.22 -61.69
C SER A 1064 3.86 38.16 -60.60
N ILE A 1065 4.54 37.05 -60.88
CA ILE A 1065 4.87 36.01 -59.89
C ILE A 1065 5.86 36.57 -58.85
N LEU A 1066 5.53 36.46 -57.57
CA LEU A 1066 6.41 36.78 -56.44
C LEU A 1066 7.31 35.59 -56.10
N GLU A 1067 6.72 34.41 -55.92
CA GLU A 1067 7.44 33.18 -55.58
C GLU A 1067 6.62 31.93 -55.88
N SER A 1068 7.32 30.81 -56.11
CA SER A 1068 6.73 29.49 -56.36
C SER A 1068 7.39 28.44 -55.46
N TRP A 1069 6.57 27.62 -54.82
CA TRP A 1069 7.00 26.62 -53.86
C TRP A 1069 6.47 25.24 -54.24
N LYS A 1070 7.36 24.24 -54.18
CA LYS A 1070 7.01 22.83 -54.20
C LYS A 1070 6.96 22.33 -52.76
N VAL A 1071 5.85 21.69 -52.42
CA VAL A 1071 5.54 21.20 -51.08
C VAL A 1071 5.33 19.69 -51.12
N THR A 1072 5.90 19.00 -50.15
CA THR A 1072 5.66 17.59 -49.91
C THR A 1072 5.55 17.37 -48.41
N VAL A 1073 4.38 16.93 -47.96
CA VAL A 1073 4.12 16.58 -46.57
C VAL A 1073 4.26 15.08 -46.38
N ASN A 1074 5.15 14.68 -45.45
CA ASN A 1074 5.37 13.29 -45.07
C ASN A 1074 4.89 13.07 -43.63
N GLY A 1075 4.29 11.90 -43.34
CA GLY A 1075 3.77 11.56 -42.01
C GLY A 1075 2.31 11.97 -41.78
N LEU A 1076 1.47 11.91 -42.82
CA LEU A 1076 0.03 12.15 -42.71
C LEU A 1076 -0.65 10.87 -42.17
N HIS A 1077 -1.41 10.99 -41.08
CA HIS A 1077 -2.01 9.84 -40.41
C HIS A 1077 -3.09 9.16 -41.26
N ASP A 1078 -3.90 9.95 -41.96
CA ASP A 1078 -4.87 9.45 -42.93
C ASP A 1078 -4.31 9.66 -44.34
N GLY A 1079 -3.53 8.68 -44.82
CA GLY A 1079 -2.78 8.73 -46.09
C GLY A 1079 -3.62 8.99 -47.36
N ASN A 1080 -4.95 9.15 -47.21
CA ASN A 1080 -5.91 9.44 -48.26
C ASN A 1080 -6.52 10.86 -48.20
N ALA A 1081 -6.04 11.76 -47.33
CA ALA A 1081 -6.58 13.13 -47.31
C ALA A 1081 -6.30 13.84 -48.65
N ARG A 1082 -7.37 14.09 -49.42
CA ARG A 1082 -7.27 14.71 -50.75
C ARG A 1082 -6.77 16.15 -50.68
N GLU A 1083 -7.09 16.88 -49.61
CA GLU A 1083 -6.62 18.25 -49.39
C GLU A 1083 -6.34 18.48 -47.90
N ILE A 1084 -5.30 19.25 -47.60
CA ILE A 1084 -4.98 19.72 -46.25
C ILE A 1084 -4.80 21.24 -46.26
N LYS A 1085 -4.95 21.85 -45.08
CA LYS A 1085 -4.90 23.30 -44.94
C LYS A 1085 -3.47 23.76 -44.71
N PHE A 1086 -3.07 24.83 -45.40
CA PHE A 1086 -1.77 25.46 -45.25
C PHE A 1086 -1.92 26.91 -44.81
N ARG A 1087 -1.08 27.35 -43.87
CA ARG A 1087 -0.85 28.75 -43.52
C ARG A 1087 0.45 29.20 -44.17
N TYR A 1088 0.37 30.17 -45.05
CA TYR A 1088 1.51 30.70 -45.78
C TYR A 1088 1.83 32.14 -45.36
N LEU A 1089 3.09 32.39 -45.01
CA LEU A 1089 3.58 33.72 -44.65
C LEU A 1089 4.02 34.47 -45.92
N ALA A 1090 3.15 35.36 -46.40
CA ALA A 1090 3.43 36.16 -47.58
C ALA A 1090 4.55 37.20 -47.34
N PRO A 1091 5.36 37.53 -48.36
CA PRO A 1091 6.29 38.66 -48.28
C PRO A 1091 5.56 40.00 -48.12
N GLU A 1092 6.18 40.96 -47.41
CA GLU A 1092 5.65 42.32 -47.25
C GLU A 1092 5.51 43.01 -48.62
N THR A 1093 4.27 43.22 -49.07
CA THR A 1093 3.96 43.88 -50.34
C THR A 1093 2.73 44.79 -50.18
N SER A 1094 2.64 45.83 -51.01
CA SER A 1094 1.55 46.82 -50.99
C SER A 1094 0.43 46.56 -52.01
N GLY A 1095 0.49 45.43 -52.72
CA GLY A 1095 -0.47 45.01 -53.74
C GLY A 1095 -1.40 43.90 -53.25
N LYS A 1096 -2.48 43.61 -54.01
CA LYS A 1096 -3.36 42.47 -53.73
C LYS A 1096 -2.65 41.18 -54.16
N ILE A 1097 -2.61 40.20 -53.26
CA ILE A 1097 -1.96 38.91 -53.45
C ILE A 1097 -2.99 37.90 -54.00
N HIS A 1098 -2.55 37.00 -54.86
CA HIS A 1098 -3.32 35.84 -55.32
C HIS A 1098 -2.48 34.57 -55.17
N ILE A 1099 -3.10 33.45 -54.78
CA ILE A 1099 -2.45 32.15 -54.63
C ILE A 1099 -2.97 31.23 -55.73
N TRP A 1100 -2.06 30.62 -56.48
CA TRP A 1100 -2.37 29.70 -57.57
C TRP A 1100 -1.82 28.32 -57.24
N VAL A 1101 -2.65 27.29 -57.30
CA VAL A 1101 -2.24 25.89 -57.07
C VAL A 1101 -2.23 25.15 -58.40
N LYS A 1102 -1.20 24.35 -58.64
CA LYS A 1102 -1.08 23.54 -59.86
C LYS A 1102 -1.83 22.22 -59.66
N LYS A 1103 -2.97 22.06 -60.36
CA LYS A 1103 -3.75 20.82 -60.45
C LYS A 1103 -3.55 20.16 -61.82
N ASP A 1104 -4.13 18.98 -62.03
CA ASP A 1104 -4.06 18.24 -63.31
C ASP A 1104 -4.67 19.03 -64.50
N SER A 1105 -5.65 19.90 -64.22
CA SER A 1105 -6.32 20.81 -65.16
C SER A 1105 -5.51 22.06 -65.53
N GLY A 1106 -4.42 22.35 -64.82
CA GLY A 1106 -3.62 23.57 -64.97
C GLY A 1106 -3.48 24.37 -63.67
N TRP A 1107 -3.18 25.67 -63.78
CA TRP A 1107 -3.11 26.57 -62.63
C TRP A 1107 -4.50 27.11 -62.30
N GLU A 1108 -4.96 26.88 -61.08
CA GLU A 1108 -6.23 27.40 -60.58
C GLU A 1108 -5.97 28.39 -59.44
N GLU A 1109 -6.72 29.50 -59.42
CA GLU A 1109 -6.65 30.48 -58.34
C GLU A 1109 -7.37 29.91 -57.12
N GLU A 1110 -6.67 29.79 -56.00
CA GLU A 1110 -7.24 29.35 -54.74
C GLU A 1110 -7.61 30.53 -53.86
N ALA A 1111 -8.81 30.47 -53.32
CA ALA A 1111 -9.27 31.44 -52.35
C ALA A 1111 -8.48 31.26 -51.04
N TYR A 1112 -8.10 32.37 -50.41
CA TYR A 1112 -7.43 32.35 -49.12
C TYR A 1112 -8.14 33.23 -48.09
N LYS A 1113 -7.98 32.88 -46.82
CA LYS A 1113 -8.42 33.67 -45.67
C LYS A 1113 -7.20 34.24 -44.95
N ALA A 1114 -7.18 35.54 -44.67
CA ALA A 1114 -6.13 36.13 -43.83
C ALA A 1114 -6.36 35.78 -42.35
N ASP A 1115 -5.31 35.33 -41.68
CA ASP A 1115 -5.25 35.07 -40.24
C ASP A 1115 -3.95 35.66 -39.67
N GLY A 1116 -4.05 36.87 -39.13
CA GLY A 1116 -2.88 37.69 -38.78
C GLY A 1116 -1.98 37.94 -39.99
N SER A 1117 -0.70 37.55 -39.87
CA SER A 1117 0.29 37.67 -40.95
C SER A 1117 0.27 36.51 -41.96
N TYR A 1118 -0.52 35.47 -41.73
CA TYR A 1118 -0.58 34.28 -42.59
C TYR A 1118 -1.81 34.28 -43.50
N LEU A 1119 -1.65 33.71 -44.70
CA LEU A 1119 -2.72 33.42 -45.64
C LEU A 1119 -3.05 31.93 -45.59
N ILE A 1120 -4.30 31.60 -45.29
CA ILE A 1120 -4.77 30.24 -45.15
C ILE A 1120 -5.44 29.79 -46.45
N PHE A 1121 -4.95 28.70 -47.05
CA PHE A 1121 -5.53 28.07 -48.25
C PHE A 1121 -5.44 26.54 -48.15
N THR A 1122 -6.13 25.81 -49.03
CA THR A 1122 -6.11 24.34 -49.08
C THR A 1122 -5.46 23.85 -50.37
N MET A 1123 -4.71 22.76 -50.29
CA MET A 1123 -4.19 22.04 -51.46
C MET A 1123 -3.87 20.59 -51.08
N GLU A 1124 -3.57 19.76 -52.09
CA GLU A 1124 -3.11 18.40 -51.85
C GLU A 1124 -1.80 18.38 -51.02
N PRO A 1125 -1.57 17.32 -50.19
CA PRO A 1125 -0.36 17.21 -49.37
C PRO A 1125 0.96 17.24 -50.15
N GLN A 1126 0.89 16.96 -51.46
CA GLN A 1126 2.02 17.05 -52.39
C GLN A 1126 1.61 17.90 -53.59
N GLY A 1127 2.23 19.07 -53.77
CA GLY A 1127 1.79 20.01 -54.79
C GLY A 1127 2.75 21.17 -55.02
N VAL A 1128 2.40 22.02 -55.99
CA VAL A 1128 3.13 23.25 -56.28
C VAL A 1128 2.14 24.41 -56.21
N PHE A 1129 2.47 25.44 -55.43
CA PHE A 1129 1.72 26.68 -55.42
C PHE A 1129 2.61 27.87 -55.80
N THR A 1130 2.00 28.87 -56.42
CA THR A 1130 2.65 30.10 -56.88
C THR A 1130 1.86 31.29 -56.37
N VAL A 1131 2.56 32.32 -55.91
CA VAL A 1131 1.97 33.54 -55.39
C VAL A 1131 2.21 34.67 -56.37
N THR A 1132 1.16 35.36 -56.79
CA THR A 1132 1.22 36.50 -57.72
C THR A 1132 0.73 37.79 -57.06
N MET A 1133 1.16 38.94 -57.60
CA MET A 1133 0.74 40.26 -57.13
C MET A 1133 0.08 41.05 -58.27
N GLN A 1134 -1.07 41.66 -57.97
CA GLN A 1134 -1.68 42.66 -58.85
C GLN A 1134 -1.25 44.08 -58.41
N PRO A 1135 -0.54 44.86 -59.27
CA PRO A 1135 -0.14 46.21 -58.92
C PRO A 1135 -1.34 47.16 -58.85
N ASN A 1136 -1.37 48.02 -57.83
CA ASN A 1136 -2.46 48.96 -57.60
C ASN A 1136 -2.40 50.13 -58.61
N ILE A 1137 -3.26 50.11 -59.64
CA ILE A 1137 -3.20 51.03 -60.80
C ILE A 1137 -3.76 52.43 -60.47
N PHE A 1138 -4.29 52.64 -59.24
CA PHE A 1138 -4.93 53.88 -58.82
C PHE A 1138 -4.03 55.12 -58.95
N LEU A 1139 -2.71 54.99 -58.69
CA LEU A 1139 -1.77 56.11 -58.81
C LEU A 1139 -1.52 56.54 -60.28
N LYS A 1140 -1.60 55.63 -61.26
CA LYS A 1140 -1.39 55.98 -62.67
C LYS A 1140 -2.53 56.85 -63.21
N TYR A 1141 -3.76 56.62 -62.77
CA TYR A 1141 -4.92 57.43 -63.19
C TYR A 1141 -4.97 58.78 -62.47
N LEU A 1142 -4.50 58.87 -61.22
CA LEU A 1142 -4.45 60.13 -60.46
C LEU A 1142 -3.55 61.19 -61.15
N VAL A 1143 -2.40 60.78 -61.69
CA VAL A 1143 -1.47 61.68 -62.41
C VAL A 1143 -2.07 62.18 -63.73
N VAL A 1144 -2.84 61.34 -64.42
CA VAL A 1144 -3.55 61.71 -65.67
C VAL A 1144 -4.68 62.72 -65.38
N TRP A 1145 -5.41 62.55 -64.27
CA TRP A 1145 -6.45 63.51 -63.85
C TRP A 1145 -5.87 64.86 -63.45
N ILE A 1146 -4.72 64.90 -62.76
CA ILE A 1146 -4.02 66.15 -62.41
C ILE A 1146 -3.49 66.86 -63.67
N ALA A 1147 -2.97 66.11 -64.65
CA ALA A 1147 -2.50 66.67 -65.93
C ALA A 1147 -3.66 67.28 -66.77
N LEU A 1148 -4.83 66.63 -66.80
CA LEU A 1148 -6.02 67.15 -67.49
C LEU A 1148 -6.58 68.42 -66.83
N ALA A 1149 -6.60 68.48 -65.49
CA ALA A 1149 -7.00 69.68 -64.76
C ALA A 1149 -6.03 70.85 -64.98
N SER A 1150 -4.72 70.57 -65.03
CA SER A 1150 -3.68 71.57 -65.30
C SER A 1150 -3.78 72.17 -66.72
N LEU A 1151 -4.12 71.33 -67.71
CA LEU A 1151 -4.30 71.75 -69.11
C LEU A 1151 -5.55 72.64 -69.28
N LEU A 1152 -6.65 72.30 -68.59
CA LEU A 1152 -7.87 73.13 -68.58
C LEU A 1152 -7.63 74.50 -67.94
N ILE A 1153 -6.84 74.57 -66.86
CA ILE A 1153 -6.46 75.84 -66.22
C ILE A 1153 -5.55 76.67 -67.15
N LEU A 1154 -4.59 76.04 -67.84
CA LEU A 1154 -3.73 76.73 -68.82
C LEU A 1154 -4.52 77.28 -70.01
N ILE A 1155 -5.53 76.56 -70.51
CA ILE A 1155 -6.42 77.03 -71.58
C ILE A 1155 -7.28 78.19 -71.09
N ALA A 1156 -7.81 78.14 -69.87
CA ALA A 1156 -8.57 79.24 -69.27
C ALA A 1156 -7.70 80.50 -69.05
N VAL A 1157 -6.45 80.34 -68.59
CA VAL A 1157 -5.48 81.43 -68.41
C VAL A 1157 -5.04 82.00 -69.77
N PHE A 1158 -4.83 81.17 -70.79
CA PHE A 1158 -4.51 81.63 -72.15
C PHE A 1158 -5.66 82.43 -72.76
N PHE A 1159 -6.92 82.01 -72.54
CA PHE A 1159 -8.11 82.74 -72.99
C PHE A 1159 -8.29 84.08 -72.26
N LEU A 1160 -7.96 84.12 -70.95
CA LEU A 1160 -7.94 85.35 -70.14
C LEU A 1160 -6.81 86.31 -70.52
N MET A 1161 -5.64 85.80 -70.90
CA MET A 1161 -4.48 86.60 -71.34
C MET A 1161 -4.63 87.12 -72.78
N TYR A 1162 -5.23 86.34 -73.69
CA TYR A 1162 -5.55 86.80 -75.06
C TYR A 1162 -6.53 87.98 -75.05
N ARG A 1163 -7.42 88.06 -74.05
CA ARG A 1163 -8.37 89.16 -73.89
C ARG A 1163 -7.77 90.47 -73.33
N ARG A 1164 -6.52 90.46 -72.84
CA ARG A 1164 -5.90 91.60 -72.12
C ARG A 1164 -4.63 92.19 -72.74
N GLY A 1165 -4.22 91.76 -73.94
CA GLY A 1165 -3.32 92.51 -74.83
C GLY A 1165 -2.07 93.16 -74.19
N LYS A 1166 -1.13 92.36 -73.67
CA LYS A 1166 0.25 92.81 -73.35
C LYS A 1166 1.26 91.68 -73.61
N LEU A 1167 2.01 91.79 -74.69
CA LEU A 1167 3.23 91.04 -75.01
C LEU A 1167 4.45 91.90 -74.64
N LEU A 1168 5.42 91.37 -73.90
CA LEU A 1168 6.84 91.82 -73.79
C LEU A 1168 7.61 90.87 -72.83
N PRO A 1169 8.95 90.73 -72.92
CA PRO A 1169 9.57 89.53 -73.48
C PRO A 1169 10.34 88.66 -72.48
N VAL A 1170 10.24 87.33 -72.65
CA VAL A 1170 10.77 86.25 -71.79
C VAL A 1170 12.30 86.01 -71.93
N GLN A 1171 13.00 86.80 -72.75
CA GLN A 1171 14.45 86.60 -72.99
C GLN A 1171 15.36 86.92 -71.78
N ALA A 1172 14.86 87.64 -70.76
CA ALA A 1172 15.62 87.88 -69.53
C ALA A 1172 15.50 86.74 -68.48
N TYR A 1173 14.49 85.86 -68.60
CA TYR A 1173 14.22 84.82 -67.59
C TYR A 1173 14.89 83.47 -67.93
N LEU A 1174 15.03 83.15 -69.23
CA LEU A 1174 15.66 81.91 -69.69
C LEU A 1174 17.19 81.88 -69.50
N LYS A 1175 17.86 83.04 -69.35
CA LYS A 1175 19.32 83.11 -69.08
C LYS A 1175 19.68 82.91 -67.60
N LYS A 1176 18.72 83.01 -66.68
CA LYS A 1176 18.92 82.77 -65.23
C LYS A 1176 18.62 81.32 -64.80
N LEU A 1177 17.79 80.58 -65.54
CA LEU A 1177 17.48 79.17 -65.21
C LEU A 1177 18.60 78.19 -65.62
N PHE A 1178 19.30 78.42 -66.75
CA PHE A 1178 20.38 77.54 -67.21
C PHE A 1178 21.71 77.66 -66.44
N LYS A 1179 21.83 78.61 -65.50
CA LYS A 1179 23.04 78.81 -64.68
C LYS A 1179 22.95 78.16 -63.28
N LYS A 1180 21.84 77.49 -62.94
CA LYS A 1180 21.62 76.92 -61.59
C LYS A 1180 21.45 75.38 -61.54
N ILE A 1181 21.54 74.68 -62.68
CA ILE A 1181 21.46 73.19 -62.75
C ILE A 1181 22.80 72.60 -63.25
N GLY A 1182 23.90 73.18 -62.79
CA GLY A 1182 25.25 72.71 -63.09
C GLY A 1182 26.19 72.99 -61.91
N LYS A 1183 25.89 72.40 -60.74
CA LYS A 1183 26.81 72.16 -59.60
C LYS A 1183 26.04 71.61 -58.39
N ARG A 1184 25.84 70.30 -58.34
CA ARG A 1184 26.18 69.39 -57.23
C ARG A 1184 25.49 68.03 -57.43
N SER A 1185 26.30 67.01 -57.23
CA SER A 1185 26.00 65.60 -56.97
C SER A 1185 24.83 65.38 -56.03
#